data_AF-M4X1B7-F1
#
_entry.id   AF-M4X1B7-F1
#
_cell.length_a   1.000
_cell.length_b   1.000
_cell.length_c   1.000
_cell.angle_alpha   90.00
_cell.angle_beta   90.00
_cell.angle_gamma   90.00
#
_symmetry.space_group_name_H-M   'P 1'
#
loop_
_entity.id
_entity.type
_entity.pdbx_description
1 polymer ?
#
loop_
_entity_poly.entity_id
_entity_poly.type
_entity_poly.pdbx_seq_one_letter_code
_entity_poly.pdbx_strand_id
1 'polypeptide(L)'
;MNLRARLLLLFLPLFAASLAGVWMLSDMILLDRFDRGDRQRLADEVRIVHKRIGFEKKRFLDIVRSYAQWDSSYAFMQKPDPKFVEENLEVDMLGFLSFDYVLYVDRQGRVVGQQWKLDDLPGRFPGASMPSPETLRRDILKTALALGALDIQGNTRHSIDQLVQIDGVPQLLLSYPISDTAGHAEPAGALIAGVLFDKERMAALENQMGARLHLANDSSPDSSWRPLNIPSNRGTTLLSPRQLLGKNAQQMSLLYLSSQGQPQMRLDVVSPRPLYQQGRQSIRLFLYQALALLATAMLLAYLALEFWIIRRVRTLNREVSNIGPEDHQQRLGNLGNDELGHLAGEMNHMLDRLEQSEARDRAILDAIRDGYFEMDDNGILLTVNAALCRMLGYSTQEVAGRHYSVLLLDEDARRAQELYVQVRDEQRETTFSAPFRCRDGRLLNCETRCSAILDHQGLFRGFRGILRDISQHVAYQNQLIDLAFRDAVTGLGNRKAFDEQLPASITRCERVALLYIDLDRFKQVNDNFGHAAGDALLAAVGERLHNSLRQPDQAFRLGGDEFAVLLENAEPPQAESLGMRLLRVLGSPYELGGQTIDFVTPSIGIAFYPQDASDPESLTRAADSAMYQAKQERNRCQRYSRA
;
A
#
# COMPACT_ATOMS: atom_id res chain seq x y z
N MET A 1 5.03 -16.96 -5.60
CA MET A 1 4.99 -17.20 -4.13
C MET A 1 3.69 -16.63 -3.58
N ASN A 2 2.85 -17.43 -2.94
CA ASN A 2 1.53 -16.96 -2.46
C ASN A 2 1.67 -15.95 -1.31
N LEU A 3 0.70 -15.05 -1.15
CA LEU A 3 0.68 -14.01 -0.10
C LEU A 3 0.97 -14.60 1.30
N ARG A 4 0.43 -15.79 1.59
CA ARG A 4 0.67 -16.56 2.82
C ARG A 4 2.16 -16.85 3.08
N ALA A 5 2.92 -17.20 2.03
CA ALA A 5 4.34 -17.50 2.15
C ALA A 5 5.18 -16.24 2.42
N ARG A 6 4.81 -15.09 1.83
CA ARG A 6 5.46 -13.80 2.11
C ARG A 6 5.21 -13.34 3.54
N LEU A 7 4.00 -13.51 4.05
CA LEU A 7 3.65 -13.17 5.44
C LEU A 7 4.41 -14.04 6.44
N LEU A 8 4.48 -15.36 6.21
CA LEU A 8 5.30 -16.25 7.03
C LEU A 8 6.77 -15.82 7.07
N LEU A 9 7.34 -15.44 5.93
CA LEU A 9 8.70 -14.92 5.84
C LEU A 9 8.89 -13.57 6.53
N LEU A 10 7.85 -12.76 6.68
CA LEU A 10 7.91 -11.49 7.41
C LEU A 10 7.98 -11.71 8.94
N PHE A 11 7.22 -12.67 9.45
CA PHE A 11 7.16 -12.94 10.90
C PHE A 11 8.33 -13.80 11.41
N LEU A 12 8.89 -14.68 10.57
CA LEU A 12 9.99 -15.56 10.94
C LEU A 12 11.24 -14.85 11.50
N PRO A 13 11.78 -13.77 10.89
CA PRO A 13 12.96 -13.08 11.42
C PRO A 13 12.65 -12.37 12.75
N LEU A 14 11.45 -11.81 12.91
CA LEU A 14 11.03 -11.18 14.16
C LEU A 14 10.96 -12.22 15.29
N PHE A 15 10.36 -13.38 15.01
CA PHE A 15 10.30 -14.51 15.93
C PHE A 15 11.69 -15.00 16.33
N ALA A 16 12.59 -15.17 15.36
CA ALA A 16 13.97 -15.59 15.61
C ALA A 16 14.74 -14.57 16.46
N ALA A 17 14.58 -13.27 16.17
CA ALA A 17 15.19 -12.20 16.95
C ALA A 17 14.66 -12.14 18.39
N SER A 18 13.34 -12.29 18.58
CA SER A 18 12.74 -12.36 19.93
C SER A 18 13.26 -13.56 20.71
N LEU A 19 13.32 -14.75 20.08
CA LEU A 19 13.82 -15.95 20.74
C LEU A 19 15.30 -15.82 21.12
N ALA A 20 16.13 -15.25 20.24
CA ALA A 20 17.54 -14.96 20.52
C ALA A 20 17.69 -13.97 21.68
N GLY A 21 16.89 -12.90 21.71
CA GLY A 21 16.89 -11.91 22.80
C GLY A 21 16.51 -12.52 24.16
N VAL A 22 15.45 -13.35 24.19
CA VAL A 22 15.02 -14.05 25.41
C VAL A 22 16.10 -15.03 25.88
N TRP A 23 16.72 -15.78 24.96
CA TRP A 23 17.81 -16.70 25.27
C TRP A 23 19.02 -15.97 25.87
N MET A 24 19.46 -14.88 25.23
CA MET A 24 20.60 -14.10 25.68
C MET A 24 20.37 -13.46 27.06
N LEU A 25 19.21 -12.84 27.28
CA LEU A 25 18.86 -12.25 28.58
C LEU A 25 18.75 -13.30 29.69
N SER A 26 18.16 -14.47 29.39
CA SER A 26 18.00 -15.55 30.36
C SER A 26 19.35 -16.13 30.79
N ASP A 27 20.24 -16.37 29.83
CA ASP A 27 21.57 -16.94 30.11
C ASP A 27 22.45 -15.94 30.88
N MET A 28 22.47 -14.67 30.47
CA MET A 28 23.35 -13.66 31.06
C MET A 28 22.94 -13.26 32.50
N ILE A 29 21.65 -13.16 32.79
CA ILE A 29 21.17 -12.61 34.07
C ILE A 29 20.88 -13.71 35.10
N LEU A 30 20.16 -14.76 34.70
CA LEU A 30 19.65 -15.74 35.66
C LEU A 30 20.74 -16.73 36.04
N LEU A 31 21.48 -17.26 35.06
CA LEU A 31 22.46 -18.33 35.33
C LEU A 31 23.63 -17.83 36.19
N ASP A 32 24.08 -16.59 35.97
CA ASP A 32 25.09 -15.93 36.81
C ASP A 32 24.63 -15.77 38.27
N ARG A 33 23.35 -15.42 38.49
CA ARG A 33 22.79 -15.32 39.85
C ARG A 33 22.83 -16.67 40.58
N PHE A 34 22.44 -17.75 39.90
CA PHE A 34 22.49 -19.09 40.48
C PHE A 34 23.94 -19.53 40.76
N ASP A 35 24.88 -19.22 39.87
CA ASP A 35 26.30 -19.53 40.09
C ASP A 35 26.91 -18.77 41.28
N ARG A 36 26.55 -17.49 41.44
CA ARG A 36 26.93 -16.70 42.62
C ARG A 36 26.39 -17.30 43.91
N GLY A 37 25.15 -17.81 43.89
CA GLY A 37 24.55 -18.53 45.03
C GLY A 37 25.36 -19.76 45.41
N ASP A 38 25.71 -20.60 44.44
CA ASP A 38 26.55 -21.79 44.67
C ASP A 38 27.95 -21.41 45.18
N ARG A 39 28.55 -20.33 44.67
CA ARG A 39 29.84 -19.80 45.14
C ARG A 39 29.78 -19.36 46.61
N GLN A 40 28.72 -18.66 46.98
CA GLN A 40 28.54 -18.20 48.36
C GLN A 40 28.34 -19.37 49.31
N ARG A 41 27.50 -20.35 48.91
CA ARG A 41 27.29 -21.58 49.67
C ARG A 41 28.60 -22.32 49.94
N LEU A 42 29.44 -22.51 48.93
CA LEU A 42 30.76 -23.14 49.12
C LEU A 42 31.64 -22.34 50.09
N ALA A 43 31.64 -21.01 50.00
CA ALA A 43 32.40 -20.16 50.92
C ALA A 43 31.88 -20.21 52.37
N ASP A 44 30.58 -20.43 52.57
CA ASP A 44 29.98 -20.67 53.88
C ASP A 44 30.34 -22.06 54.41
N GLU A 45 30.25 -23.11 53.58
CA GLU A 45 30.65 -24.48 53.92
C GLU A 45 32.12 -24.55 54.36
N VAL A 46 33.03 -23.91 53.61
CA VAL A 46 34.45 -23.80 53.99
C VAL A 46 34.64 -23.12 55.34
N ARG A 47 33.90 -22.04 55.62
CA ARG A 47 33.96 -21.34 56.92
C ARG A 47 33.45 -22.22 58.06
N ILE A 48 32.42 -23.02 57.82
CA ILE A 48 31.90 -24.00 58.78
C ILE A 48 32.95 -25.07 59.07
N VAL A 49 33.58 -25.65 58.02
CA VAL A 49 34.65 -26.64 58.15
C VAL A 49 35.80 -26.11 59.01
N HIS A 50 36.31 -24.91 58.66
CA HIS A 50 37.40 -24.29 59.41
C HIS A 50 37.04 -24.05 60.89
N LYS A 51 35.85 -23.52 61.17
CA LYS A 51 35.38 -23.29 62.55
C LYS A 51 35.25 -24.59 63.34
N ARG A 52 34.73 -25.66 62.72
CA ARG A 52 34.57 -26.96 63.38
C ARG A 52 35.90 -27.59 63.72
N ILE A 53 36.85 -27.57 62.77
CA ILE A 53 38.23 -28.00 63.02
C ILE A 53 38.85 -27.20 64.17
N GLY A 54 38.67 -25.87 64.18
CA GLY A 54 39.15 -25.03 65.29
C GLY A 54 38.55 -25.42 66.66
N PHE A 55 37.27 -25.79 66.70
CA PHE A 55 36.62 -26.29 67.90
C PHE A 55 37.20 -27.63 68.36
N GLU A 56 37.38 -28.59 67.44
CA GLU A 56 37.97 -29.90 67.74
C GLU A 56 39.41 -29.76 68.26
N LYS A 57 40.22 -28.93 67.60
CA LYS A 57 41.58 -28.59 68.05
C LYS A 57 41.60 -28.11 69.50
N LYS A 58 40.74 -27.14 69.83
CA LYS A 58 40.63 -26.60 71.19
C LYS A 58 40.18 -27.66 72.19
N ARG A 59 39.16 -28.45 71.84
CA ARG A 59 38.63 -29.53 72.69
C ARG A 59 39.73 -30.52 73.05
N PHE A 60 40.48 -31.02 72.07
CA PHE A 60 41.56 -31.96 72.33
C PHE A 60 42.72 -31.30 73.10
N LEU A 61 43.07 -30.06 72.79
CA LEU A 61 44.09 -29.33 73.53
C LEU A 61 43.72 -29.13 75.01
N ASP A 62 42.46 -28.84 75.32
CA ASP A 62 41.98 -28.70 76.70
C ASP A 62 42.08 -30.04 77.47
N ILE A 63 41.87 -31.18 76.80
CA ILE A 63 42.11 -32.50 77.38
C ILE A 63 43.61 -32.69 77.65
N VAL A 64 44.47 -32.50 76.64
CA VAL A 64 45.94 -32.63 76.80
C VAL A 64 46.46 -31.73 77.93
N ARG A 65 45.98 -30.49 78.00
CA ARG A 65 46.30 -29.56 79.08
C ARG A 65 45.91 -30.10 80.45
N SER A 66 44.72 -30.69 80.59
CA SER A 66 44.24 -31.24 81.86
C SER A 66 45.14 -32.37 82.37
N TYR A 67 45.65 -33.22 81.47
CA TYR A 67 46.62 -34.26 81.82
C TYR A 67 48.03 -33.71 82.05
N ALA A 68 48.47 -32.72 81.28
CA ALA A 68 49.79 -32.12 81.42
C ALA A 68 49.95 -31.32 82.73
N GLN A 69 48.88 -30.72 83.23
CA GLN A 69 48.87 -29.99 84.50
C GLN A 69 48.49 -30.87 85.69
N TRP A 70 48.43 -32.19 85.55
CA TRP A 70 48.12 -33.06 86.68
C TRP A 70 49.36 -33.32 87.53
N ASP A 71 49.25 -33.18 88.86
CA ASP A 71 50.39 -33.39 89.78
C ASP A 71 51.05 -34.76 89.61
N SER A 72 50.27 -35.79 89.25
CA SER A 72 50.80 -37.13 89.00
C SER A 72 51.64 -37.19 87.73
N SER A 73 51.25 -36.48 86.68
CA SER A 73 52.04 -36.31 85.45
C SER A 73 53.36 -35.59 85.74
N TYR A 74 53.32 -34.54 86.58
CA TYR A 74 54.53 -33.82 86.99
C TYR A 74 55.47 -34.68 87.83
N ALA A 75 54.94 -35.41 88.81
CA ALA A 75 55.70 -36.34 89.64
C ALA A 75 56.35 -37.46 88.80
N PHE A 76 55.60 -38.02 87.84
CA PHE A 76 56.10 -39.01 86.89
C PHE A 76 57.29 -38.48 86.07
N MET A 77 57.24 -37.24 85.61
CA MET A 77 58.35 -36.63 84.87
C MET A 77 59.62 -36.45 85.72
N GLN A 78 59.48 -36.24 87.03
CA GLN A 78 60.64 -36.13 87.94
C GLN A 78 61.24 -37.49 88.28
N LYS A 79 60.39 -38.50 88.48
CA LYS A 79 60.79 -39.87 88.80
C LYS A 79 59.95 -40.86 88.00
N PRO A 80 60.41 -41.26 86.80
CA PRO A 80 59.67 -42.17 85.95
C PRO A 80 59.43 -43.52 86.63
N ASP A 81 58.17 -43.95 86.67
CA ASP A 81 57.75 -45.27 87.14
C ASP A 81 56.97 -45.97 86.01
N PRO A 82 57.40 -47.16 85.53
CA PRO A 82 56.68 -47.91 84.52
C PRO A 82 55.20 -48.14 84.84
N LYS A 83 54.84 -48.29 86.13
CA LYS A 83 53.44 -48.50 86.55
C LYS A 83 52.54 -47.31 86.22
N PHE A 84 53.08 -46.09 86.19
CA PHE A 84 52.28 -44.91 85.85
C PHE A 84 51.69 -45.01 84.44
N VAL A 85 52.47 -45.50 83.47
CA VAL A 85 52.01 -45.68 82.08
C VAL A 85 50.96 -46.79 82.01
N GLU A 86 51.15 -47.89 82.74
CA GLU A 86 50.18 -49.00 82.79
C GLU A 86 48.84 -48.57 83.41
N GLU A 87 48.86 -47.79 84.49
CA GLU A 87 47.66 -47.36 85.23
C GLU A 87 46.96 -46.15 84.62
N ASN A 88 47.69 -45.25 83.94
CA ASN A 88 47.16 -43.95 83.50
C ASN A 88 47.20 -43.73 81.97
N LEU A 89 47.76 -44.65 81.20
CA LEU A 89 47.82 -44.59 79.74
C LEU A 89 47.43 -45.93 79.11
N GLU A 90 46.38 -46.58 79.62
CA GLU A 90 45.84 -47.80 79.02
C GLU A 90 45.30 -47.54 77.60
N VAL A 91 45.45 -48.50 76.67
CA VAL A 91 45.03 -48.37 75.27
C VAL A 91 43.54 -48.03 75.14
N ASP A 92 42.71 -48.60 76.01
CA ASP A 92 41.27 -48.34 76.02
C ASP A 92 40.96 -46.90 76.44
N MET A 93 41.72 -46.35 77.40
CA MET A 93 41.61 -44.94 77.79
C MET A 93 41.93 -44.00 76.62
N LEU A 94 42.99 -44.29 75.84
CA LEU A 94 43.28 -43.53 74.61
C LEU A 94 42.09 -43.57 73.64
N GLY A 95 41.43 -44.73 73.52
CA GLY A 95 40.19 -44.88 72.76
C GLY A 95 39.05 -43.99 73.25
N PHE A 96 38.76 -43.97 74.56
CA PHE A 96 37.73 -43.11 75.16
C PHE A 96 38.01 -41.62 74.95
N LEU A 97 39.27 -41.21 75.07
CA LEU A 97 39.71 -39.82 74.84
C LEU A 97 39.88 -39.50 73.35
N SER A 98 39.70 -40.48 72.46
CA SER A 98 39.90 -40.37 71.01
C SER A 98 41.32 -39.98 70.58
N PHE A 99 42.34 -40.26 71.39
CA PHE A 99 43.75 -40.12 71.00
C PHE A 99 44.28 -41.41 70.40
N ASP A 100 45.19 -41.27 69.44
CA ASP A 100 45.91 -42.39 68.83
C ASP A 100 47.28 -42.59 69.45
N TYR A 101 47.84 -41.55 70.08
CA TYR A 101 49.07 -41.66 70.83
C TYR A 101 49.20 -40.56 71.86
N VAL A 102 49.96 -40.86 72.91
CA VAL A 102 50.36 -39.93 73.98
C VAL A 102 51.81 -40.21 74.36
N LEU A 103 52.63 -39.17 74.45
CA LEU A 103 54.06 -39.21 74.73
C LEU A 103 54.40 -38.21 75.82
N TYR A 104 55.11 -38.69 76.82
CA TYR A 104 55.75 -37.88 77.85
C TYR A 104 57.21 -37.70 77.44
N VAL A 105 57.61 -36.45 77.18
CA VAL A 105 58.93 -36.12 76.66
C VAL A 105 59.64 -35.20 77.65
N ASP A 106 60.86 -35.56 78.06
CA ASP A 106 61.67 -34.75 78.97
C ASP A 106 62.24 -33.49 78.29
N ARG A 107 62.88 -32.62 79.08
CA ARG A 107 63.50 -31.38 78.58
C ARG A 107 64.64 -31.63 77.56
N GLN A 108 65.17 -32.84 77.49
CA GLN A 108 66.20 -33.24 76.53
C GLN A 108 65.63 -33.86 75.26
N GLY A 109 64.29 -33.98 75.13
CA GLY A 109 63.65 -34.59 73.97
C GLY A 109 63.57 -36.12 74.03
N ARG A 110 63.86 -36.74 75.19
CA ARG A 110 63.76 -38.20 75.35
C ARG A 110 62.34 -38.57 75.79
N VAL A 111 61.80 -39.60 75.16
CA VAL A 111 60.49 -40.17 75.53
C VAL A 111 60.67 -40.96 76.83
N VAL A 112 60.04 -40.51 77.90
CA VAL A 112 60.07 -41.15 79.24
C VAL A 112 58.84 -42.04 79.49
N GLY A 113 57.76 -41.80 78.76
CA GLY A 113 56.54 -42.62 78.76
C GLY A 113 55.81 -42.46 77.44
N GLN A 114 55.19 -43.53 76.96
CA GLN A 114 54.46 -43.49 75.69
C GLN A 114 53.36 -44.54 75.64
N GLN A 115 52.30 -44.22 74.92
CA GLN A 115 51.29 -45.18 74.50
C GLN A 115 50.86 -44.91 73.06
N TRP A 116 50.64 -45.98 72.29
CA TRP A 116 50.31 -45.92 70.86
C TRP A 116 49.13 -46.84 70.51
N LYS A 117 48.24 -46.35 69.64
CA LYS A 117 47.16 -47.09 68.99
C LYS A 117 47.30 -46.95 67.47
N LEU A 118 48.35 -47.56 66.94
CA LEU A 118 48.71 -47.54 65.51
C LEU A 118 48.46 -48.88 64.82
N ASP A 119 47.60 -49.71 65.37
CA ASP A 119 47.28 -51.01 64.77
C ASP A 119 46.49 -50.82 63.47
N ASP A 120 46.76 -51.68 62.48
CA ASP A 120 46.10 -51.69 61.17
C ASP A 120 46.11 -50.31 60.43
N LEU A 121 47.26 -49.64 60.39
CA LEU A 121 47.43 -48.42 59.56
C LEU A 121 46.97 -48.59 58.10
N PRO A 122 47.25 -49.71 57.39
CA PRO A 122 46.75 -49.92 56.03
C PRO A 122 45.22 -49.98 55.93
N GLY A 123 44.52 -50.58 56.89
CA GLY A 123 43.06 -50.61 56.94
C GLY A 123 42.43 -49.25 57.23
N ARG A 124 43.08 -48.44 58.09
CA ARG A 124 42.64 -47.08 58.43
C ARG A 124 42.81 -46.07 57.28
N PHE A 125 43.79 -46.30 56.41
CA PHE A 125 44.14 -45.43 55.27
C PHE A 125 44.23 -46.22 53.96
N PRO A 126 43.10 -46.73 53.45
CA PRO A 126 43.09 -47.62 52.28
C PRO A 126 43.56 -46.88 51.02
N GLY A 127 44.51 -47.49 50.30
CA GLY A 127 45.03 -46.96 49.04
C GLY A 127 46.16 -45.93 49.18
N ALA A 128 46.58 -45.59 50.41
CA ALA A 128 47.76 -44.78 50.66
C ALA A 128 49.01 -45.65 50.86
N SER A 129 50.18 -45.17 50.45
CA SER A 129 51.46 -45.78 50.80
C SER A 129 51.78 -45.43 52.25
N MET A 130 51.59 -46.38 53.17
CA MET A 130 51.73 -46.13 54.61
C MET A 130 53.16 -46.39 55.10
N PRO A 131 53.72 -45.52 55.97
CA PRO A 131 55.00 -45.76 56.62
C PRO A 131 54.92 -46.95 57.58
N SER A 132 56.08 -47.51 57.95
CA SER A 132 56.12 -48.44 59.07
C SER A 132 55.74 -47.72 60.37
N PRO A 133 55.09 -48.39 61.35
CA PRO A 133 54.77 -47.76 62.64
C PRO A 133 55.99 -47.15 63.33
N GLU A 134 57.17 -47.77 63.21
CA GLU A 134 58.41 -47.25 63.81
C GLU A 134 58.90 -45.97 63.14
N THR A 135 58.82 -45.90 61.81
CA THR A 135 59.12 -44.68 61.04
C THR A 135 58.18 -43.55 61.47
N LEU A 136 56.87 -43.83 61.47
CA LEU A 136 55.86 -42.84 61.84
C LEU A 136 56.05 -42.31 63.26
N ARG A 137 56.35 -43.18 64.24
CA ARG A 137 56.65 -42.78 65.62
C ARG A 137 57.84 -41.82 65.70
N ARG A 138 58.92 -42.11 64.96
CA ARG A 138 60.13 -41.29 64.91
C ARG A 138 59.83 -39.93 64.30
N ASP A 139 59.12 -39.90 63.18
CA ASP A 139 58.84 -38.68 62.44
C ASP A 139 57.79 -37.81 63.14
N ILE A 140 56.84 -38.41 63.89
CA ILE A 140 55.96 -37.69 64.83
C ILE A 140 56.77 -36.93 65.88
N LEU A 141 57.69 -37.62 66.57
CA LEU A 141 58.51 -36.98 67.61
C LEU A 141 59.37 -35.87 67.00
N LYS A 142 60.05 -36.15 65.89
CA LYS A 142 60.88 -35.16 65.16
C LYS A 142 60.07 -33.91 64.78
N THR A 143 58.86 -34.10 64.27
CA THR A 143 57.97 -33.00 63.84
C THR A 143 57.45 -32.21 65.04
N ALA A 144 57.05 -32.88 66.12
CA ALA A 144 56.61 -32.22 67.35
C ALA A 144 57.72 -31.31 67.92
N LEU A 145 58.96 -31.81 67.96
CA LEU A 145 60.12 -31.04 68.42
C LEU A 145 60.41 -29.86 67.49
N ALA A 146 60.35 -30.05 66.17
CA ALA A 146 60.57 -28.99 65.19
C ALA A 146 59.49 -27.88 65.24
N LEU A 147 58.27 -28.22 65.65
CA LEU A 147 57.17 -27.27 65.87
C LEU A 147 57.27 -26.54 67.23
N GLY A 148 58.29 -26.83 68.04
CA GLY A 148 58.54 -26.15 69.31
C GLY A 148 57.93 -26.84 70.52
N ALA A 149 57.70 -28.16 70.51
CA ALA A 149 57.06 -28.84 71.64
C ALA A 149 57.81 -28.66 72.98
N LEU A 150 59.12 -28.37 72.91
CA LEU A 150 59.99 -28.09 74.05
C LEU A 150 60.41 -26.61 74.16
N ASP A 151 59.72 -25.68 73.48
CA ASP A 151 59.92 -24.23 73.61
C ASP A 151 59.25 -23.71 74.91
N ILE A 152 59.60 -24.34 76.04
CA ILE A 152 58.93 -24.26 77.34
C ILE A 152 59.60 -23.30 78.33
N GLN A 153 60.66 -22.58 77.91
CA GLN A 153 61.40 -21.66 78.78
C GLN A 153 60.51 -20.50 79.26
N GLY A 154 60.12 -20.52 80.54
CA GLY A 154 59.34 -19.46 81.20
C GLY A 154 57.88 -19.32 80.74
N ASN A 155 57.39 -20.18 79.84
CA ASN A 155 56.03 -20.12 79.31
C ASN A 155 55.27 -21.43 79.54
N THR A 156 54.65 -21.56 80.72
CA THR A 156 53.79 -22.70 81.11
C THR A 156 52.51 -22.82 80.28
N ARG A 157 52.27 -21.89 79.33
CA ARG A 157 51.10 -21.87 78.43
C ARG A 157 51.51 -21.99 76.96
N HIS A 158 52.77 -22.27 76.65
CA HIS A 158 53.15 -22.70 75.31
C HIS A 158 52.32 -23.94 74.94
N SER A 159 51.93 -24.07 73.68
CA SER A 159 51.10 -25.19 73.24
C SER A 159 51.10 -25.28 71.73
N ILE A 160 51.02 -26.51 71.25
CA ILE A 160 50.91 -26.86 69.85
C ILE A 160 49.53 -27.48 69.64
N ASP A 161 48.83 -27.06 68.60
CA ASP A 161 47.58 -27.62 68.11
C ASP A 161 47.60 -27.64 66.58
N GLN A 162 48.62 -28.25 65.98
CA GLN A 162 48.86 -28.13 64.54
C GLN A 162 48.27 -29.31 63.78
N LEU A 163 47.59 -28.98 62.67
CA LEU A 163 47.18 -29.97 61.68
C LEU A 163 48.35 -30.22 60.74
N VAL A 164 48.86 -31.46 60.72
CA VAL A 164 50.06 -31.83 59.99
C VAL A 164 49.84 -33.12 59.21
N GLN A 165 50.57 -33.27 58.12
CA GLN A 165 50.67 -34.54 57.40
C GLN A 165 52.10 -35.08 57.55
N ILE A 166 52.27 -36.18 58.28
CA ILE A 166 53.57 -36.82 58.52
C ILE A 166 53.59 -38.14 57.76
N ASP A 167 54.54 -38.31 56.84
CA ASP A 167 54.65 -39.51 55.99
C ASP A 167 53.34 -39.89 55.27
N GLY A 168 52.60 -38.88 54.81
CA GLY A 168 51.30 -39.08 54.15
C GLY A 168 50.13 -39.24 55.12
N VAL A 169 50.36 -39.35 56.43
CA VAL A 169 49.35 -39.57 57.45
C VAL A 169 48.86 -38.24 58.04
N PRO A 170 47.60 -37.84 57.78
CA PRO A 170 47.04 -36.62 58.34
C PRO A 170 46.71 -36.79 59.83
N GLN A 171 47.15 -35.85 60.65
CA GLN A 171 46.89 -35.87 62.09
C GLN A 171 46.88 -34.48 62.72
N LEU A 172 46.15 -34.38 63.82
CA LEU A 172 46.24 -33.25 64.75
C LEU A 172 47.31 -33.58 65.78
N LEU A 173 48.39 -32.79 65.77
CA LEU A 173 49.50 -32.90 66.71
C LEU A 173 49.34 -31.85 67.81
N LEU A 174 49.31 -32.32 69.05
CA LEU A 174 49.08 -31.51 70.23
C LEU A 174 50.29 -31.59 71.15
N SER A 175 50.66 -30.46 71.77
CA SER A 175 51.68 -30.43 72.81
C SER A 175 51.29 -29.44 73.90
N TYR A 176 51.50 -29.81 75.16
CA TYR A 176 51.38 -28.93 76.32
C TYR A 176 52.51 -29.18 77.33
N PRO A 177 53.11 -28.14 77.93
CA PRO A 177 54.17 -28.30 78.94
C PRO A 177 53.63 -29.00 80.18
N ILE A 178 54.37 -29.98 80.71
CA ILE A 178 53.99 -30.70 81.92
C ILE A 178 54.43 -29.91 83.14
N SER A 179 53.48 -29.50 83.98
CA SER A 179 53.68 -28.68 85.18
C SER A 179 52.73 -29.18 86.29
N ASP A 180 52.82 -28.59 87.48
CA ASP A 180 51.90 -28.86 88.58
C ASP A 180 50.47 -28.31 88.29
N THR A 181 49.49 -28.70 89.10
CA THR A 181 48.09 -28.27 88.94
C THR A 181 47.93 -26.76 89.06
N ALA A 182 48.80 -26.09 89.82
CA ALA A 182 48.85 -24.64 89.91
C ALA A 182 49.45 -23.97 88.65
N GLY A 183 50.20 -24.72 87.82
CA GLY A 183 50.91 -24.21 86.65
C GLY A 183 52.07 -23.27 87.00
N HIS A 184 52.59 -23.37 88.22
CA HIS A 184 53.67 -22.54 88.76
C HIS A 184 55.01 -23.27 88.72
N ALA A 185 55.00 -24.60 88.76
CA ALA A 185 56.22 -25.37 88.71
C ALA A 185 56.88 -25.25 87.32
N GLU A 186 58.21 -25.13 87.31
CA GLU A 186 58.99 -25.14 86.08
C GLU A 186 58.65 -26.40 85.26
N PRO A 187 58.33 -26.25 83.96
CA PRO A 187 57.95 -27.39 83.13
C PRO A 187 59.01 -28.50 83.13
N ALA A 188 58.60 -29.71 83.52
CA ALA A 188 59.49 -30.88 83.56
C ALA A 188 59.73 -31.50 82.18
N GLY A 189 58.95 -31.07 81.18
CA GLY A 189 58.95 -31.57 79.82
C GLY A 189 57.65 -31.19 79.11
N ALA A 190 57.24 -31.98 78.13
CA ALA A 190 56.00 -31.77 77.39
C ALA A 190 55.22 -33.08 77.21
N LEU A 191 53.90 -32.95 77.26
CA LEU A 191 52.95 -33.98 76.90
C LEU A 191 52.57 -33.78 75.45
N ILE A 192 52.92 -34.73 74.58
CA ILE A 192 52.59 -34.72 73.17
C ILE A 192 51.48 -35.74 72.94
N ALA A 193 50.40 -35.36 72.29
CA ALA A 193 49.34 -36.28 71.91
C ALA A 193 48.97 -36.09 70.45
N GLY A 194 48.33 -37.07 69.84
CA GLY A 194 47.80 -36.88 68.51
C GLY A 194 46.60 -37.71 68.14
N VAL A 195 45.92 -37.20 67.12
CA VAL A 195 44.64 -37.69 66.62
C VAL A 195 44.79 -37.86 65.11
N LEU A 196 44.80 -39.10 64.64
CA LEU A 196 44.86 -39.46 63.23
C LEU A 196 43.50 -39.18 62.56
N PHE A 197 43.53 -38.61 61.35
CA PHE A 197 42.33 -38.40 60.52
C PHE A 197 42.19 -39.56 59.52
N ASP A 198 41.84 -40.73 60.04
CA ASP A 198 41.53 -41.91 59.23
C ASP A 198 40.20 -41.79 58.47
N LYS A 199 39.90 -42.80 57.64
CA LYS A 199 38.69 -42.83 56.82
C LYS A 199 37.40 -42.67 57.65
N GLU A 200 37.31 -43.28 58.82
CA GLU A 200 36.11 -43.22 59.65
C GLU A 200 35.90 -41.82 60.24
N ARG A 201 36.96 -41.20 60.78
CA ARG A 201 36.90 -39.84 61.30
C ARG A 201 36.67 -38.81 60.21
N MET A 202 37.29 -38.99 59.05
CA MET A 202 37.03 -38.16 57.88
C MET A 202 35.57 -38.28 57.42
N ALA A 203 35.01 -39.49 57.34
CA ALA A 203 33.60 -39.70 57.00
C ALA A 203 32.64 -39.12 58.04
N ALA A 204 32.98 -39.21 59.34
CA ALA A 204 32.21 -38.59 60.41
C ALA A 204 32.19 -37.06 60.29
N LEU A 205 33.35 -36.46 59.97
CA LEU A 205 33.47 -35.04 59.68
C LEU A 205 32.64 -34.66 58.44
N GLU A 206 32.77 -35.39 57.33
CA GLU A 206 31.99 -35.16 56.10
C GLU A 206 30.48 -35.19 56.36
N ASN A 207 29.99 -36.19 57.11
CA ASN A 207 28.57 -36.32 57.46
C ASN A 207 28.06 -35.17 58.34
N GLN A 208 28.88 -34.73 59.32
CA GLN A 208 28.52 -33.59 60.17
C GLN A 208 28.52 -32.26 59.39
N MET A 209 29.35 -32.14 58.34
CA MET A 209 29.56 -30.88 57.63
C MET A 209 28.78 -30.77 56.32
N GLY A 210 28.26 -31.87 55.78
CA GLY A 210 27.51 -31.91 54.52
C GLY A 210 28.36 -31.61 53.28
N ALA A 211 29.69 -31.74 53.38
CA ALA A 211 30.65 -31.50 52.31
C ALA A 211 31.63 -32.66 52.22
N ARG A 212 32.11 -32.97 51.00
CA ARG A 212 33.14 -34.00 50.80
C ARG A 212 34.52 -33.40 51.03
N LEU A 213 35.33 -34.10 51.80
CA LEU A 213 36.65 -33.67 52.18
C LEU A 213 37.70 -34.57 51.53
N HIS A 214 38.67 -33.96 50.86
CA HIS A 214 39.80 -34.69 50.32
C HIS A 214 41.09 -34.11 50.88
N LEU A 215 41.98 -34.99 51.34
CA LEU A 215 43.33 -34.59 51.70
C LEU A 215 44.16 -34.48 50.42
N ALA A 216 44.80 -33.34 50.21
CA ALA A 216 45.66 -33.14 49.05
C ALA A 216 47.14 -33.29 49.44
N ASN A 217 47.89 -34.02 48.61
CA ASN A 217 49.32 -34.29 48.84
C ASN A 217 50.24 -33.11 48.46
N ASP A 218 49.76 -32.15 47.66
CA ASP A 218 50.51 -30.97 47.26
C ASP A 218 50.08 -29.75 48.09
N SER A 219 51.06 -29.18 48.78
CA SER A 219 50.87 -28.14 49.79
C SER A 219 51.40 -26.78 49.36
N SER A 220 51.76 -26.60 48.08
CA SER A 220 52.34 -25.34 47.59
C SER A 220 51.23 -24.30 47.34
N PRO A 221 51.14 -23.20 48.13
CA PRO A 221 50.18 -22.15 47.86
C PRO A 221 50.56 -21.42 46.55
N ASP A 222 49.55 -21.10 45.76
CA ASP A 222 49.69 -20.15 44.65
C ASP A 222 49.44 -18.72 45.18
N SER A 223 49.98 -17.72 44.48
CA SER A 223 49.78 -16.28 44.69
C SER A 223 48.32 -15.84 44.79
N SER A 224 47.39 -16.64 44.26
CA SER A 224 45.95 -16.41 44.29
C SER A 224 45.28 -16.70 45.64
N TRP A 225 45.97 -17.40 46.55
CA TRP A 225 45.44 -17.80 47.85
C TRP A 225 45.39 -16.61 48.81
N ARG A 226 44.34 -16.54 49.63
CA ARG A 226 44.12 -15.42 50.56
C ARG A 226 44.03 -15.90 52.00
N PRO A 227 44.50 -15.11 52.98
CA PRO A 227 44.30 -15.45 54.38
C PRO A 227 42.80 -15.50 54.69
N LEU A 228 42.37 -16.61 55.29
CA LEU A 228 41.05 -16.72 55.88
C LEU A 228 41.09 -15.93 57.20
N ASN A 229 40.65 -14.67 57.17
CA ASN A 229 40.66 -13.74 58.31
C ASN A 229 39.70 -14.20 59.42
N ILE A 230 40.09 -15.27 60.12
CA ILE A 230 39.45 -15.76 61.33
C ILE A 230 40.56 -15.76 62.39
N PRO A 231 40.37 -15.10 63.54
CA PRO A 231 41.38 -15.06 64.58
C PRO A 231 41.64 -16.49 65.08
N SER A 232 42.77 -17.04 64.65
CA SER A 232 43.35 -18.29 65.13
C SER A 232 44.52 -17.88 66.01
N ASN A 233 44.54 -18.35 67.26
CA ASN A 233 45.54 -17.88 68.22
C ASN A 233 46.98 -18.27 67.85
N ARG A 234 47.21 -19.24 66.95
CA ARG A 234 48.54 -19.65 66.44
C ARG A 234 48.42 -20.33 65.07
N GLY A 235 48.87 -19.65 64.00
CA GLY A 235 48.90 -20.16 62.62
C GLY A 235 47.93 -19.46 61.68
N THR A 236 48.32 -19.27 60.42
CA THR A 236 47.49 -18.68 59.37
C THR A 236 46.90 -19.79 58.51
N THR A 237 45.62 -19.67 58.16
CA THR A 237 44.97 -20.56 57.19
C THR A 237 44.76 -19.81 55.89
N LEU A 238 45.26 -20.35 54.79
CA LEU A 238 45.02 -19.80 53.46
C LEU A 238 43.82 -20.48 52.81
N LEU A 239 43.04 -19.71 52.07
CA LEU A 239 41.90 -20.14 51.29
C LEU A 239 42.23 -19.99 49.80
N SER A 240 42.07 -21.06 49.03
CA SER A 240 42.21 -21.03 47.57
C SER A 240 41.05 -20.27 46.91
N PRO A 241 41.24 -19.75 45.68
CA PRO A 241 40.11 -19.35 44.87
C PRO A 241 39.20 -20.56 44.57
N ARG A 242 37.93 -20.27 44.25
CA ARG A 242 36.97 -21.29 43.78
C ARG A 242 37.47 -21.93 42.50
N GLN A 243 37.49 -23.25 42.46
CA GLN A 243 37.72 -24.04 41.26
C GLN A 243 36.45 -24.79 40.87
N LEU A 244 36.18 -24.89 39.57
CA LEU A 244 35.02 -25.63 39.04
C LEU A 244 35.46 -27.02 38.62
N LEU A 245 34.89 -28.05 39.25
CA LEU A 245 35.10 -29.45 38.89
C LEU A 245 34.01 -29.86 37.90
N GLY A 246 34.16 -29.39 36.67
CA GLY A 246 33.14 -29.51 35.62
C GLY A 246 31.87 -28.72 35.92
N LYS A 247 30.71 -29.25 35.48
CA LYS A 247 29.40 -28.55 35.57
C LYS A 247 28.64 -28.82 36.87
N ASN A 248 29.04 -29.83 37.64
CA ASN A 248 28.23 -30.38 38.73
C ASN A 248 28.84 -30.14 40.11
N ALA A 249 30.13 -29.87 40.19
CA ALA A 249 30.85 -29.71 41.44
C ALA A 249 31.77 -28.49 41.39
N GLN A 250 32.11 -28.03 42.58
CA GLN A 250 32.99 -26.91 42.84
C GLN A 250 33.86 -27.23 44.06
N GLN A 251 35.02 -26.61 44.11
CA GLN A 251 36.01 -26.85 45.15
C GLN A 251 36.62 -25.54 45.64
N MET A 252 36.89 -25.50 46.94
CA MET A 252 37.80 -24.56 47.57
C MET A 252 38.68 -25.34 48.52
N SER A 253 39.92 -24.90 48.71
CA SER A 253 40.91 -25.59 49.50
C SER A 253 41.36 -24.73 50.67
N LEU A 254 41.50 -25.36 51.84
CA LEU A 254 42.09 -24.79 53.04
C LEU A 254 43.52 -25.29 53.17
N LEU A 255 44.49 -24.40 53.32
CA LEU A 255 45.88 -24.73 53.58
C LEU A 255 46.25 -24.20 54.95
N TYR A 256 46.56 -25.12 55.87
CA TYR A 256 47.01 -24.81 57.22
C TYR A 256 48.52 -24.57 57.20
N LEU A 257 48.95 -23.41 57.69
CA LEU A 257 50.35 -23.06 57.81
C LEU A 257 50.81 -23.16 59.28
N SER A 258 52.08 -23.48 59.48
CA SER A 258 52.72 -23.44 60.80
C SER A 258 52.85 -22.01 61.33
N SER A 259 53.29 -21.85 62.56
CA SER A 259 53.65 -20.54 63.15
C SER A 259 54.73 -19.80 62.36
N GLN A 260 55.57 -20.54 61.62
CA GLN A 260 56.62 -20.01 60.75
C GLN A 260 56.16 -19.81 59.28
N GLY A 261 54.88 -20.05 58.99
CA GLY A 261 54.30 -19.86 57.66
C GLY A 261 54.54 -21.00 56.67
N GLN A 262 55.07 -22.14 57.12
CA GLN A 262 55.28 -23.31 56.25
C GLN A 262 54.00 -24.11 56.09
N PRO A 263 53.69 -24.62 54.88
CA PRO A 263 52.49 -25.43 54.66
C PRO A 263 52.57 -26.77 55.39
N GLN A 264 51.49 -27.12 56.10
CA GLN A 264 51.42 -28.33 56.94
C GLN A 264 50.38 -29.34 56.46
N MET A 265 49.23 -28.86 56.00
CA MET A 265 48.13 -29.72 55.56
C MET A 265 47.18 -28.96 54.63
N ARG A 266 46.79 -29.60 53.52
CA ARG A 266 45.78 -29.08 52.60
C ARG A 266 44.52 -29.94 52.65
N LEU A 267 43.38 -29.27 52.83
CA LEU A 267 42.06 -29.88 52.87
C LEU A 267 41.18 -29.29 51.77
N ASP A 268 40.80 -30.12 50.81
CA ASP A 268 39.93 -29.77 49.71
C ASP A 268 38.46 -30.00 50.10
N VAL A 269 37.66 -28.93 50.05
CA VAL A 269 36.23 -28.95 50.32
C VAL A 269 35.49 -28.99 48.99
N VAL A 270 34.90 -30.14 48.66
CA VAL A 270 34.18 -30.37 47.42
C VAL A 270 32.67 -30.33 47.68
N SER A 271 31.99 -29.44 46.98
CA SER A 271 30.55 -29.19 47.12
C SER A 271 29.83 -29.33 45.77
N PRO A 272 28.62 -29.90 45.72
CA PRO A 272 27.81 -29.91 44.50
C PRO A 272 27.35 -28.50 44.12
N ARG A 273 26.90 -28.34 42.87
CA ARG A 273 26.34 -27.08 42.32
C ARG A 273 24.83 -27.18 42.03
N PRO A 274 23.98 -27.45 43.04
CA PRO A 274 22.56 -27.71 42.82
C PRO A 274 21.82 -26.47 42.32
N LEU A 275 22.20 -25.25 42.74
CA LEU A 275 21.52 -24.03 42.31
C LEU A 275 21.78 -23.75 40.84
N TYR A 276 23.01 -23.93 40.36
CA TYR A 276 23.35 -23.81 38.94
C TYR A 276 22.61 -24.85 38.10
N GLN A 277 22.52 -26.10 38.56
CA GLN A 277 21.77 -27.16 37.87
C GLN A 277 20.27 -26.83 37.78
N GLN A 278 19.67 -26.43 38.89
CA GLN A 278 18.27 -26.01 38.95
C GLN A 278 18.01 -24.78 38.10
N GLY A 279 18.94 -23.80 38.11
CA GLY A 279 18.88 -22.62 37.27
C GLY A 279 18.87 -22.96 35.79
N ARG A 280 19.74 -23.87 35.35
CA ARG A 280 19.79 -24.34 33.96
C ARG A 280 18.50 -25.06 33.54
N GLN A 281 17.93 -25.88 34.41
CA GLN A 281 16.64 -26.53 34.15
C GLN A 281 15.49 -25.51 34.08
N SER A 282 15.47 -24.56 35.01
CA SER A 282 14.46 -23.48 35.05
C SER A 282 14.53 -22.59 33.81
N ILE A 283 15.73 -22.23 33.36
CA ILE A 283 15.95 -21.48 32.12
C ILE A 283 15.45 -22.28 30.90
N ARG A 284 15.75 -23.58 30.82
CA ARG A 284 15.24 -24.42 29.72
C ARG A 284 13.72 -24.48 29.70
N LEU A 285 13.09 -24.70 30.85
CA LEU A 285 11.64 -24.74 30.97
C LEU A 285 11.03 -23.39 30.56
N PHE A 286 11.59 -22.28 31.05
CA PHE A 286 11.17 -20.94 30.66
C PHE A 286 11.31 -20.70 29.15
N LEU A 287 12.42 -21.11 28.54
CA LEU A 287 12.61 -21.00 27.09
C LEU A 287 11.59 -21.82 26.30
N TYR A 288 11.27 -23.04 26.75
CA TYR A 288 10.21 -23.83 26.11
C TYR A 288 8.83 -23.18 26.24
N GLN A 289 8.51 -22.61 27.40
CA GLN A 289 7.27 -21.87 27.62
C GLN A 289 7.19 -20.60 26.76
N ALA A 290 8.28 -19.82 26.69
CA ALA A 290 8.37 -18.63 25.86
C ALA A 290 8.21 -18.97 24.37
N LEU A 291 8.86 -20.05 23.91
CA LEU A 291 8.73 -20.55 22.54
C LEU A 291 7.28 -20.96 22.23
N ALA A 292 6.63 -21.71 23.12
CA ALA A 292 5.24 -22.13 22.96
C ALA A 292 4.28 -20.94 22.92
N LEU A 293 4.49 -19.95 23.79
CA LEU A 293 3.69 -18.73 23.84
C LEU A 293 3.86 -17.90 22.57
N LEU A 294 5.10 -17.68 22.12
CA LEU A 294 5.40 -17.00 20.86
C LEU A 294 4.79 -17.72 19.66
N ALA A 295 4.90 -19.05 19.60
CA ALA A 295 4.33 -19.85 18.52
C ALA A 295 2.79 -19.76 18.50
N THR A 296 2.16 -19.81 19.68
CA THR A 296 0.70 -19.65 19.83
C THR A 296 0.25 -18.26 19.41
N ALA A 297 0.95 -17.21 19.85
CA ALA A 297 0.66 -15.83 19.46
C ALA A 297 0.82 -15.64 17.94
N MET A 298 1.86 -16.22 17.34
CA MET A 298 2.09 -16.15 15.90
C MET A 298 1.01 -16.92 15.12
N LEU A 299 0.57 -18.07 15.60
CA LEU A 299 -0.55 -18.83 15.03
C LEU A 299 -1.85 -18.04 15.09
N LEU A 300 -2.17 -17.42 16.24
CA LEU A 300 -3.36 -16.59 16.40
C LEU A 300 -3.31 -15.35 15.50
N ALA A 301 -2.16 -14.68 15.41
CA ALA A 301 -1.97 -13.56 14.49
C ALA A 301 -2.15 -13.99 13.03
N TYR A 302 -1.60 -15.15 12.64
CA TYR A 302 -1.80 -15.71 11.31
C TYR A 302 -3.28 -16.02 11.02
N LEU A 303 -3.99 -16.66 11.96
CA LEU A 303 -5.42 -16.97 11.82
C LEU A 303 -6.27 -15.71 11.74
N ALA A 304 -5.98 -14.70 12.57
CA ALA A 304 -6.66 -13.41 12.53
C ALA A 304 -6.45 -12.72 11.18
N LEU A 305 -5.22 -12.67 10.67
CA LEU A 305 -4.91 -12.08 9.37
C LEU A 305 -5.58 -12.86 8.21
N GLU A 306 -5.60 -14.20 8.29
CA GLU A 306 -6.28 -15.05 7.32
C GLU A 306 -7.79 -14.77 7.28
N PHE A 307 -8.43 -14.65 8.45
CA PHE A 307 -9.87 -14.46 8.56
C PHE A 307 -10.30 -13.01 8.27
N TRP A 308 -9.56 -12.01 8.77
CA TRP A 308 -9.94 -10.60 8.68
C TRP A 308 -9.51 -9.91 7.38
N ILE A 309 -8.41 -10.35 6.75
CA ILE A 309 -7.86 -9.68 5.57
C ILE A 309 -7.81 -10.63 4.38
N ILE A 310 -7.06 -11.73 4.46
CA ILE A 310 -6.74 -12.55 3.27
C ILE A 310 -8.00 -13.11 2.62
N ARG A 311 -8.93 -13.65 3.42
CA ARG A 311 -10.19 -14.19 2.90
C ARG A 311 -11.03 -13.12 2.20
N ARG A 312 -11.08 -11.91 2.74
CA ARG A 312 -11.81 -10.77 2.16
C ARG A 312 -11.17 -10.28 0.86
N VAL A 313 -9.84 -10.13 0.83
CA VAL A 313 -9.10 -9.79 -0.39
C VAL A 313 -9.30 -10.83 -1.50
N ARG A 314 -9.30 -12.14 -1.18
CA ARG A 314 -9.59 -13.18 -2.17
C ARG A 314 -11.02 -13.11 -2.71
N THR A 315 -11.97 -12.78 -1.85
CA THR A 315 -13.38 -12.63 -2.24
C THR A 315 -13.50 -11.45 -3.21
N LEU A 316 -12.93 -10.30 -2.84
CA LEU A 316 -12.86 -9.11 -3.71
C LEU A 316 -12.21 -9.44 -5.07
N ASN A 317 -11.04 -10.09 -5.07
CA ASN A 317 -10.35 -10.43 -6.32
C ASN A 317 -11.17 -11.37 -7.22
N ARG A 318 -11.93 -12.30 -6.62
CA ARG A 318 -12.80 -13.21 -7.37
C ARG A 318 -14.01 -12.48 -7.95
N GLU A 319 -14.64 -11.60 -7.17
CA GLU A 319 -15.78 -10.79 -7.64
C GLU A 319 -15.34 -9.86 -8.77
N VAL A 320 -14.20 -9.17 -8.64
CA VAL A 320 -13.64 -8.33 -9.70
C VAL A 320 -13.33 -9.14 -10.97
N SER A 321 -12.77 -10.34 -10.85
CA SER A 321 -12.46 -11.18 -12.02
C SER A 321 -13.70 -11.69 -12.77
N ASN A 322 -14.87 -11.69 -12.13
CA ASN A 322 -16.12 -12.11 -12.74
C ASN A 322 -16.82 -10.97 -13.50
N ILE A 323 -16.44 -9.71 -13.28
CA ILE A 323 -16.97 -8.55 -14.02
C ILE A 323 -16.35 -8.58 -15.42
N GLY A 324 -17.07 -9.20 -16.36
CA GLY A 324 -16.72 -9.27 -17.77
C GLY A 324 -17.32 -8.13 -18.60
N PRO A 325 -16.91 -7.99 -19.88
CA PRO A 325 -17.35 -6.91 -20.78
C PRO A 325 -18.83 -6.94 -21.17
N GLU A 326 -19.59 -7.96 -20.75
CA GLU A 326 -21.04 -8.05 -21.02
C GLU A 326 -21.89 -8.04 -19.73
N ASP A 327 -21.27 -8.08 -18.54
CA ASP A 327 -21.97 -8.22 -17.26
C ASP A 327 -21.63 -7.08 -16.29
N HIS A 328 -21.86 -5.85 -16.76
CA HIS A 328 -21.57 -4.61 -16.03
C HIS A 328 -22.52 -4.34 -14.85
N GLN A 329 -23.56 -5.17 -14.67
CA GLN A 329 -24.54 -5.00 -13.60
C GLN A 329 -24.10 -5.62 -12.27
N GLN A 330 -23.09 -6.49 -12.27
CA GLN A 330 -22.62 -7.11 -11.04
C GLN A 330 -21.83 -6.09 -10.20
N ARG A 331 -22.33 -5.81 -8.99
CA ARG A 331 -21.64 -4.94 -8.02
C ARG A 331 -20.83 -5.79 -7.04
N LEU A 332 -19.71 -5.21 -6.60
CA LEU A 332 -18.90 -5.82 -5.54
C LEU A 332 -19.72 -5.85 -4.25
N GLY A 333 -19.65 -6.97 -3.54
CA GLY A 333 -20.37 -7.16 -2.28
C GLY A 333 -19.88 -6.20 -1.19
N ASN A 334 -20.72 -5.97 -0.17
CA ASN A 334 -20.32 -5.17 0.98
C ASN A 334 -19.20 -5.88 1.76
N LEU A 335 -17.98 -5.40 1.60
CA LEU A 335 -16.81 -5.97 2.26
C LEU A 335 -16.60 -5.46 3.67
N GLY A 336 -17.35 -4.47 4.18
CA GLY A 336 -17.19 -3.87 5.51
C GLY A 336 -16.91 -2.36 5.47
N ASN A 337 -16.60 -1.74 6.62
CA ASN A 337 -16.39 -0.28 6.75
C ASN A 337 -14.90 0.11 6.93
N ASP A 338 -13.98 -0.69 6.41
CA ASP A 338 -12.54 -0.41 6.45
C ASP A 338 -12.01 -0.04 5.04
N GLU A 339 -10.69 0.02 4.87
CA GLU A 339 -10.05 0.41 3.61
C GLU A 339 -10.43 -0.50 2.44
N LEU A 340 -10.62 -1.80 2.69
CA LEU A 340 -11.07 -2.75 1.66
C LEU A 340 -12.53 -2.50 1.27
N GLY A 341 -13.37 -2.16 2.25
CA GLY A 341 -14.74 -1.72 2.02
C GLY A 341 -14.82 -0.42 1.22
N HIS A 342 -14.01 0.58 1.58
CA HIS A 342 -13.95 1.85 0.88
C HIS A 342 -13.48 1.68 -0.57
N LEU A 343 -12.47 0.83 -0.81
CA LEU A 343 -12.00 0.50 -2.16
C LEU A 343 -13.11 -0.17 -3.00
N ALA A 344 -13.85 -1.10 -2.42
CA ALA A 344 -15.00 -1.73 -3.10
C ALA A 344 -16.10 -0.70 -3.42
N GLY A 345 -16.34 0.26 -2.53
CA GLY A 345 -17.24 1.39 -2.74
C GLY A 345 -16.80 2.30 -3.90
N GLU A 346 -15.53 2.70 -3.95
CA GLU A 346 -14.97 3.51 -5.04
C GLU A 346 -15.05 2.78 -6.39
N MET A 347 -14.77 1.47 -6.42
CA MET A 347 -14.92 0.66 -7.64
C MET A 347 -16.38 0.58 -8.09
N ASN A 348 -17.34 0.40 -7.17
CA ASN A 348 -18.76 0.45 -7.49
C ASN A 348 -19.16 1.84 -8.04
N HIS A 349 -18.64 2.94 -7.47
CA HIS A 349 -18.87 4.28 -7.98
C HIS A 349 -18.30 4.46 -9.40
N MET A 350 -17.15 3.85 -9.71
CA MET A 350 -16.58 3.87 -11.06
C MET A 350 -17.46 3.09 -12.06
N LEU A 351 -17.98 1.92 -11.65
CA LEU A 351 -18.94 1.14 -12.44
C LEU A 351 -20.24 1.93 -12.68
N ASP A 352 -20.76 2.61 -11.66
CA ASP A 352 -21.94 3.46 -11.79
C ASP A 352 -21.70 4.61 -12.78
N ARG A 353 -20.49 5.22 -12.78
CA ARG A 353 -20.14 6.27 -13.75
C ARG A 353 -20.06 5.74 -15.18
N LEU A 354 -19.54 4.52 -15.37
CA LEU A 354 -19.50 3.87 -16.69
C LEU A 354 -20.92 3.61 -17.21
N GLU A 355 -21.77 3.00 -16.38
CA GLU A 355 -23.17 2.72 -16.74
C GLU A 355 -23.96 4.02 -17.01
N GLN A 356 -23.74 5.06 -16.20
CA GLN A 356 -24.34 6.38 -16.44
C GLN A 356 -23.82 7.02 -17.73
N SER A 357 -22.54 6.85 -18.07
CA SER A 357 -21.98 7.37 -19.33
C SER A 357 -22.61 6.70 -20.53
N GLU A 358 -22.70 5.36 -20.54
CA GLU A 358 -23.31 4.61 -21.65
C GLU A 358 -24.80 4.93 -21.79
N ALA A 359 -25.55 4.98 -20.68
CA ALA A 359 -26.95 5.35 -20.68
C ALA A 359 -27.15 6.80 -21.17
N ARG A 360 -26.26 7.71 -20.76
CA ARG A 360 -26.25 9.10 -21.21
C ARG A 360 -25.96 9.21 -22.70
N ASP A 361 -24.97 8.51 -23.21
CA ASP A 361 -24.61 8.54 -24.63
C ASP A 361 -25.77 8.02 -25.49
N ARG A 362 -26.40 6.90 -25.08
CA ARG A 362 -27.59 6.36 -25.74
C ARG A 362 -28.77 7.34 -25.68
N ALA A 363 -29.00 7.98 -24.53
CA ALA A 363 -30.06 8.99 -24.37
C ALA A 363 -29.80 10.26 -25.20
N ILE A 364 -28.55 10.71 -25.31
CA ILE A 364 -28.16 11.83 -26.18
C ILE A 364 -28.47 11.46 -27.64
N LEU A 365 -28.04 10.29 -28.11
CA LEU A 365 -28.28 9.84 -29.48
C LEU A 365 -29.78 9.70 -29.80
N ASP A 366 -30.59 9.24 -28.85
CA ASP A 366 -32.05 9.13 -28.99
C ASP A 366 -32.78 10.49 -28.95
N ALA A 367 -32.23 11.48 -28.23
CA ALA A 367 -32.80 12.82 -28.12
C ALA A 367 -32.52 13.71 -29.35
N ILE A 368 -31.48 13.39 -30.14
CA ILE A 368 -31.19 14.12 -31.39
C ILE A 368 -32.34 13.89 -32.37
N ARG A 369 -32.92 15.00 -32.86
CA ARG A 369 -34.03 14.98 -33.83
C ARG A 369 -33.57 14.76 -35.28
N ASP A 370 -32.33 15.09 -35.56
CA ASP A 370 -31.68 14.82 -36.84
C ASP A 370 -31.22 13.36 -36.89
N GLY A 371 -31.10 12.82 -38.10
CA GLY A 371 -30.56 11.48 -38.28
C GLY A 371 -29.09 11.45 -37.91
N TYR A 372 -28.67 10.47 -37.12
CA TYR A 372 -27.25 10.20 -36.82
C TYR A 372 -26.87 8.87 -37.43
N PHE A 373 -25.69 8.81 -38.03
CA PHE A 373 -25.12 7.56 -38.51
C PHE A 373 -23.61 7.48 -38.34
N GLU A 374 -23.10 6.26 -38.22
CA GLU A 374 -21.70 5.91 -38.38
C GLU A 374 -21.59 4.83 -39.44
N MET A 375 -20.53 4.89 -40.25
CA MET A 375 -20.24 3.88 -41.26
C MET A 375 -18.76 3.54 -41.29
N ASP A 376 -18.44 2.35 -41.77
CA ASP A 376 -17.05 1.92 -41.95
C ASP A 376 -16.36 2.63 -43.13
N ASP A 377 -15.11 2.26 -43.38
CA ASP A 377 -14.29 2.79 -44.47
C ASP A 377 -14.81 2.43 -45.87
N ASN A 378 -15.71 1.45 -45.98
CA ASN A 378 -16.35 1.02 -47.21
C ASN A 378 -17.76 1.62 -47.39
N GLY A 379 -18.20 2.50 -46.49
CA GLY A 379 -19.52 3.15 -46.57
C GLY A 379 -20.69 2.28 -46.10
N ILE A 380 -20.41 1.22 -45.33
CA ILE A 380 -21.43 0.37 -44.70
C ILE A 380 -21.88 0.98 -43.39
N LEU A 381 -23.18 1.24 -43.25
CA LEU A 381 -23.77 1.85 -42.05
C LEU A 381 -23.66 0.88 -40.85
N LEU A 382 -22.86 1.25 -39.85
CA LEU A 382 -22.66 0.48 -38.62
C LEU A 382 -23.68 0.85 -37.55
N THR A 383 -23.88 2.14 -37.34
CA THR A 383 -24.76 2.70 -36.32
C THR A 383 -25.72 3.67 -36.98
N VAL A 384 -27.01 3.59 -36.64
CA VAL A 384 -28.01 4.61 -37.00
C VAL A 384 -28.92 4.89 -35.81
N ASN A 385 -29.23 6.16 -35.55
CA ASN A 385 -30.16 6.51 -34.46
C ASN A 385 -31.63 6.36 -34.90
N ALA A 386 -32.54 6.40 -33.91
CA ALA A 386 -33.97 6.27 -34.16
C ALA A 386 -34.55 7.41 -35.01
N ALA A 387 -33.94 8.60 -34.99
CA ALA A 387 -34.40 9.74 -35.78
C ALA A 387 -34.16 9.56 -37.28
N LEU A 388 -33.01 9.02 -37.69
CA LEU A 388 -32.73 8.69 -39.10
C LEU A 388 -33.75 7.70 -39.65
N CYS A 389 -34.02 6.65 -38.86
CA CYS A 389 -35.00 5.62 -39.18
C CYS A 389 -36.41 6.20 -39.38
N ARG A 390 -36.86 7.06 -38.45
CA ARG A 390 -38.16 7.76 -38.58
C ARG A 390 -38.21 8.72 -39.77
N MET A 391 -37.12 9.45 -40.03
CA MET A 391 -37.04 10.46 -41.10
C MET A 391 -37.17 9.82 -42.48
N LEU A 392 -36.45 8.72 -42.73
CA LEU A 392 -36.42 8.04 -44.03
C LEU A 392 -37.44 6.89 -44.13
N GLY A 393 -38.06 6.49 -43.00
CA GLY A 393 -39.10 5.46 -42.94
C GLY A 393 -38.58 4.02 -42.91
N TYR A 394 -37.27 3.82 -42.72
CA TYR A 394 -36.66 2.49 -42.60
C TYR A 394 -36.52 2.07 -41.13
N SER A 395 -36.48 0.77 -40.87
CA SER A 395 -36.05 0.23 -39.57
C SER A 395 -34.53 0.10 -39.47
N THR A 396 -33.99 0.08 -38.24
CA THR A 396 -32.54 -0.11 -38.00
C THR A 396 -32.02 -1.39 -38.67
N GLN A 397 -32.78 -2.48 -38.63
CA GLN A 397 -32.40 -3.76 -39.24
C GLN A 397 -32.37 -3.73 -40.78
N GLU A 398 -33.15 -2.83 -41.41
CA GLU A 398 -33.18 -2.67 -42.86
C GLU A 398 -32.02 -1.80 -43.38
N VAL A 399 -31.42 -0.96 -42.52
CA VAL A 399 -30.39 0.03 -42.92
C VAL A 399 -29.01 -0.32 -42.40
N ALA A 400 -28.91 -0.81 -41.16
CA ALA A 400 -27.63 -1.24 -40.59
C ALA A 400 -27.06 -2.42 -41.39
N GLY A 401 -25.76 -2.36 -41.69
CA GLY A 401 -25.07 -3.32 -42.54
C GLY A 401 -25.27 -3.10 -44.05
N ARG A 402 -26.00 -2.06 -44.48
CA ARG A 402 -26.13 -1.70 -45.90
C ARG A 402 -25.24 -0.51 -46.27
N HIS A 403 -24.90 -0.44 -47.55
CA HIS A 403 -24.16 0.69 -48.11
C HIS A 403 -25.04 1.94 -48.21
N TYR A 404 -24.51 3.12 -47.86
CA TYR A 404 -25.28 4.38 -47.82
C TYR A 404 -25.95 4.75 -49.16
N SER A 405 -25.39 4.29 -50.29
CA SER A 405 -25.90 4.61 -51.64
C SER A 405 -27.35 4.18 -51.86
N VAL A 406 -27.84 3.20 -51.11
CA VAL A 406 -29.26 2.75 -51.15
C VAL A 406 -30.23 3.89 -50.78
N LEU A 407 -29.75 4.86 -49.99
CA LEU A 407 -30.55 6.00 -49.53
C LEU A 407 -30.53 7.18 -50.51
N LEU A 408 -29.80 7.11 -51.63
CA LEU A 408 -29.60 8.20 -52.59
C LEU A 408 -30.11 7.82 -54.00
N LEU A 409 -30.13 8.82 -54.89
CA LEU A 409 -30.24 8.63 -56.34
C LEU A 409 -28.85 8.33 -56.94
N ASP A 410 -28.79 7.69 -58.11
CA ASP A 410 -27.53 7.19 -58.69
C ASP A 410 -26.51 8.31 -59.01
N GLU A 411 -26.99 9.50 -59.38
CA GLU A 411 -26.14 10.66 -59.62
C GLU A 411 -25.60 11.26 -58.31
N ASP A 412 -26.45 11.33 -57.28
CA ASP A 412 -26.08 11.86 -55.97
C ASP A 412 -25.23 10.89 -55.14
N ALA A 413 -25.38 9.59 -55.34
CA ALA A 413 -24.52 8.57 -54.72
C ALA A 413 -23.06 8.69 -55.18
N ARG A 414 -22.84 8.99 -56.47
CA ARG A 414 -21.50 9.26 -57.04
C ARG A 414 -20.88 10.53 -56.46
N ARG A 415 -21.66 11.61 -56.38
CA ARG A 415 -21.22 12.86 -55.75
C ARG A 415 -20.88 12.67 -54.27
N ALA A 416 -21.71 11.93 -53.53
CA ALA A 416 -21.45 11.61 -52.13
C ALA A 416 -20.15 10.79 -51.97
N GLN A 417 -19.87 9.85 -52.88
CA GLN A 417 -18.63 9.07 -52.87
C GLN A 417 -17.38 9.95 -53.03
N GLU A 418 -17.40 10.91 -53.96
CA GLU A 418 -16.30 11.87 -54.15
C GLU A 418 -16.05 12.70 -52.87
N LEU A 419 -17.13 13.15 -52.22
CA LEU A 419 -17.03 13.91 -50.98
C LEU A 419 -16.52 13.06 -49.81
N TYR A 420 -16.92 11.79 -49.70
CA TYR A 420 -16.39 10.90 -48.66
C TYR A 420 -14.91 10.58 -48.87
N VAL A 421 -14.44 10.42 -50.11
CA VAL A 421 -13.00 10.31 -50.41
C VAL A 421 -12.26 11.56 -49.95
N GLN A 422 -12.82 12.75 -50.21
CA GLN A 422 -12.22 14.01 -49.74
C GLN A 422 -12.18 14.10 -48.21
N VAL A 423 -13.26 13.72 -47.51
CA VAL A 423 -13.30 13.71 -46.03
C VAL A 423 -12.24 12.77 -45.45
N ARG A 424 -12.01 11.61 -46.08
CA ARG A 424 -10.97 10.66 -45.68
C ARG A 424 -9.57 11.24 -45.87
N ASP A 425 -9.31 11.83 -47.04
CA ASP A 425 -7.95 12.25 -47.44
C ASP A 425 -7.56 13.62 -46.83
N GLU A 426 -8.52 14.54 -46.68
CA GLU A 426 -8.27 15.90 -46.16
C GLU A 426 -8.61 16.06 -44.67
N GLN A 427 -9.28 15.07 -44.05
CA GLN A 427 -9.73 15.08 -42.65
C GLN A 427 -10.56 16.30 -42.25
N ARG A 428 -11.34 16.87 -43.19
CA ARG A 428 -12.21 18.02 -42.95
C ARG A 428 -13.68 17.62 -42.97
N GLU A 429 -14.47 18.28 -42.13
CA GLU A 429 -15.93 18.16 -42.17
C GLU A 429 -16.46 18.70 -43.50
N THR A 430 -17.33 17.93 -44.13
CA THR A 430 -17.96 18.30 -45.41
C THR A 430 -19.47 18.26 -45.28
N THR A 431 -20.13 19.18 -45.98
CA THR A 431 -21.58 19.27 -46.05
C THR A 431 -22.05 18.95 -47.46
N PHE A 432 -23.07 18.11 -47.57
CA PHE A 432 -23.65 17.66 -48.83
C PHE A 432 -25.16 17.71 -48.77
N SER A 433 -25.80 18.40 -49.71
CA SER A 433 -27.27 18.42 -49.81
C SER A 433 -27.73 17.66 -51.04
N ALA A 434 -28.63 16.70 -50.83
CA ALA A 434 -29.22 15.90 -51.90
C ALA A 434 -30.62 15.38 -51.53
N PRO A 435 -31.41 14.95 -52.54
CA PRO A 435 -32.63 14.19 -52.30
C PRO A 435 -32.31 12.77 -51.81
N PHE A 436 -32.81 12.43 -50.62
CA PHE A 436 -32.72 11.09 -50.05
C PHE A 436 -34.00 10.30 -50.34
N ARG A 437 -33.83 9.01 -50.61
CA ARG A 437 -34.90 8.07 -50.92
C ARG A 437 -35.53 7.52 -49.64
N CYS A 438 -36.76 7.94 -49.37
CA CYS A 438 -37.58 7.33 -48.33
C CYS A 438 -38.04 5.92 -48.73
N ARG A 439 -38.39 5.09 -47.73
CA ARG A 439 -38.87 3.71 -47.95
C ARG A 439 -40.11 3.64 -48.84
N ASP A 440 -40.99 4.63 -48.77
CA ASP A 440 -42.22 4.75 -49.56
C ASP A 440 -41.99 5.23 -51.01
N GLY A 441 -40.73 5.48 -51.40
CA GLY A 441 -40.35 5.96 -52.72
C GLY A 441 -40.34 7.49 -52.86
N ARG A 442 -40.76 8.24 -51.83
CA ARG A 442 -40.67 9.70 -51.82
C ARG A 442 -39.21 10.16 -51.74
N LEU A 443 -38.92 11.33 -52.31
CA LEU A 443 -37.65 12.01 -52.14
C LEU A 443 -37.76 13.10 -51.07
N LEU A 444 -36.84 13.10 -50.12
CA LEU A 444 -36.74 14.08 -49.05
C LEU A 444 -35.45 14.89 -49.22
N ASN A 445 -35.54 16.22 -49.21
CA ASN A 445 -34.34 17.04 -49.33
C ASN A 445 -33.61 17.04 -47.99
N CYS A 446 -32.42 16.45 -47.96
CA CYS A 446 -31.63 16.37 -46.75
C CYS A 446 -30.24 16.97 -46.94
N GLU A 447 -29.76 17.62 -45.89
CA GLU A 447 -28.38 18.03 -45.72
C GLU A 447 -27.66 16.99 -44.84
N THR A 448 -26.55 16.44 -45.35
CA THR A 448 -25.66 15.56 -44.63
C THR A 448 -24.38 16.30 -44.26
N ARG A 449 -24.02 16.29 -42.98
CA ARG A 449 -22.69 16.70 -42.51
C ARG A 449 -21.90 15.49 -42.11
N CYS A 450 -20.70 15.34 -42.63
CA CYS A 450 -19.89 14.15 -42.44
C CYS A 450 -18.46 14.49 -42.02
N SER A 451 -17.91 13.69 -41.10
CA SER A 451 -16.54 13.79 -40.59
C SER A 451 -15.90 12.41 -40.45
N ALA A 452 -14.57 12.37 -40.43
CA ALA A 452 -13.80 11.13 -40.23
C ALA A 452 -13.80 10.68 -38.75
N ILE A 453 -13.88 9.37 -38.54
CA ILE A 453 -13.60 8.72 -37.26
C ILE A 453 -12.15 8.23 -37.30
N LEU A 454 -11.34 8.66 -36.33
CA LEU A 454 -9.96 8.23 -36.16
C LEU A 454 -9.85 7.37 -34.90
N ASP A 455 -9.01 6.34 -34.92
CA ASP A 455 -8.67 5.59 -33.72
C ASP A 455 -7.63 6.33 -32.84
N HIS A 456 -7.30 5.75 -31.68
CA HIS A 456 -6.33 6.31 -30.73
C HIS A 456 -4.91 6.45 -31.29
N GLN A 457 -4.60 5.82 -32.43
CA GLN A 457 -3.32 5.91 -33.12
C GLN A 457 -3.36 6.88 -34.30
N GLY A 458 -4.51 7.54 -34.54
CA GLY A 458 -4.71 8.48 -35.63
C GLY A 458 -5.03 7.84 -36.99
N LEU A 459 -5.27 6.52 -37.02
CA LEU A 459 -5.67 5.85 -38.26
C LEU A 459 -7.17 6.00 -38.51
N PHE A 460 -7.52 6.16 -39.79
CA PHE A 460 -8.89 6.25 -40.26
C PHE A 460 -9.66 4.95 -40.02
N ARG A 461 -10.85 5.05 -39.42
CA ARG A 461 -11.73 3.91 -39.09
C ARG A 461 -13.08 3.92 -39.80
N GLY A 462 -13.48 5.05 -40.36
CA GLY A 462 -14.79 5.21 -40.96
C GLY A 462 -15.29 6.65 -40.86
N PHE A 463 -16.58 6.83 -41.00
CA PHE A 463 -17.22 8.13 -41.06
C PHE A 463 -18.36 8.23 -40.05
N ARG A 464 -18.59 9.43 -39.53
CA ARG A 464 -19.81 9.76 -38.77
C ARG A 464 -20.47 10.99 -39.37
N GLY A 465 -21.79 11.01 -39.34
CA GLY A 465 -22.53 12.12 -39.90
C GLY A 465 -23.90 12.35 -39.29
N ILE A 466 -24.39 13.57 -39.54
CA ILE A 466 -25.72 14.03 -39.19
C ILE A 466 -26.48 14.30 -40.49
N LEU A 467 -27.71 13.78 -40.58
CA LEU A 467 -28.65 13.94 -41.68
C LEU A 467 -29.83 14.79 -41.22
N ARG A 468 -30.04 15.94 -41.87
CA ARG A 468 -31.09 16.90 -41.51
C ARG A 468 -32.07 17.10 -42.65
N ASP A 469 -33.36 17.04 -42.37
CA ASP A 469 -34.41 17.42 -43.31
C ASP A 469 -34.45 18.94 -43.50
N ILE A 470 -34.21 19.40 -44.72
CA ILE A 470 -34.21 20.83 -45.10
C ILE A 470 -35.40 21.17 -46.02
N SER A 471 -36.37 20.27 -46.18
CA SER A 471 -37.50 20.44 -47.09
C SER A 471 -38.31 21.72 -46.81
N GLN A 472 -38.54 22.04 -45.53
CA GLN A 472 -39.22 23.28 -45.15
C GLN A 472 -38.37 24.52 -45.45
N HIS A 473 -37.05 24.46 -45.26
CA HIS A 473 -36.16 25.58 -45.52
C HIS A 473 -36.16 25.95 -47.01
N VAL A 474 -36.06 24.93 -47.87
CA VAL A 474 -36.16 25.10 -49.33
C VAL A 474 -37.52 25.67 -49.74
N ALA A 475 -38.62 25.20 -49.14
CA ALA A 475 -39.96 25.73 -49.41
C ALA A 475 -40.12 27.21 -48.99
N TYR A 476 -39.64 27.58 -47.80
CA TYR A 476 -39.69 28.97 -47.31
C TYR A 476 -38.83 29.92 -48.15
N GLN A 477 -37.65 29.49 -48.58
CA GLN A 477 -36.80 30.29 -49.48
C GLN A 477 -37.52 30.62 -50.79
N ASN A 478 -38.17 29.64 -51.40
CA ASN A 478 -38.96 29.86 -52.62
C ASN A 478 -40.12 30.83 -52.39
N GLN A 479 -40.81 30.73 -51.25
CA GLN A 479 -41.93 31.61 -50.90
C GLN A 479 -41.49 33.08 -50.68
N LEU A 480 -40.29 33.30 -50.10
CA LEU A 480 -39.74 34.65 -49.93
C LEU A 480 -39.36 35.30 -51.28
N ILE A 481 -38.89 34.51 -52.24
CA ILE A 481 -38.58 34.99 -53.59
C ILE A 481 -39.84 35.48 -54.30
N ASP A 482 -40.94 34.71 -54.22
CA ASP A 482 -42.22 35.11 -54.82
C ASP A 482 -42.78 36.41 -54.22
N LEU A 483 -42.68 36.60 -52.90
CA LEU A 483 -43.11 37.83 -52.20
C LEU A 483 -42.28 39.06 -52.59
N ALA A 484 -41.00 38.89 -52.92
CA ALA A 484 -40.10 40.00 -53.19
C ALA A 484 -40.24 40.57 -54.61
N PHE A 485 -40.63 39.75 -55.59
CA PHE A 485 -40.54 40.09 -57.01
C PHE A 485 -41.86 40.03 -57.80
N ARG A 486 -42.95 39.52 -57.23
CA ARG A 486 -44.26 39.51 -57.87
C ARG A 486 -45.22 40.53 -57.25
N ASP A 487 -46.14 41.05 -58.06
CA ASP A 487 -47.26 41.87 -57.59
C ASP A 487 -48.36 40.96 -57.06
N ALA A 488 -48.81 41.20 -55.83
CA ALA A 488 -49.73 40.31 -55.12
C ALA A 488 -51.15 40.26 -55.72
N VAL A 489 -51.54 41.28 -56.50
CA VAL A 489 -52.88 41.35 -57.10
C VAL A 489 -52.89 40.73 -58.50
N THR A 490 -51.85 40.99 -59.29
CA THR A 490 -51.82 40.63 -60.72
C THR A 490 -50.97 39.41 -61.06
N GLY A 491 -50.09 38.97 -60.16
CA GLY A 491 -49.16 37.85 -60.38
C GLY A 491 -47.99 38.17 -61.35
N LEU A 492 -48.01 39.35 -61.96
CA LEU A 492 -46.94 39.89 -62.81
C LEU A 492 -45.71 40.29 -61.98
N GLY A 493 -44.60 40.64 -62.64
CA GLY A 493 -43.46 41.22 -61.94
C GLY A 493 -43.86 42.55 -61.26
N ASN A 494 -43.41 42.78 -60.03
CA ASN A 494 -43.63 44.07 -59.37
C ASN A 494 -42.61 45.12 -59.84
N ARG A 495 -42.70 46.35 -59.35
CA ARG A 495 -41.75 47.42 -59.66
C ARG A 495 -40.30 47.04 -59.38
N LYS A 496 -40.02 46.31 -58.30
CA LYS A 496 -38.65 45.86 -57.99
C LYS A 496 -38.12 44.88 -59.05
N ALA A 497 -38.95 43.95 -59.51
CA ALA A 497 -38.59 43.06 -60.62
C ALA A 497 -38.32 43.84 -61.91
N PHE A 498 -39.12 44.86 -62.21
CA PHE A 498 -38.90 45.73 -63.37
C PHE A 498 -37.55 46.47 -63.28
N ASP A 499 -37.26 47.08 -62.13
CA ASP A 499 -36.04 47.85 -61.88
C ASP A 499 -34.77 46.97 -61.98
N GLU A 500 -34.86 45.67 -61.66
CA GLU A 500 -33.76 44.72 -61.83
C GLU A 500 -33.66 44.15 -63.25
N GLN A 501 -34.80 43.83 -63.90
CA GLN A 501 -34.81 43.17 -65.20
C GLN A 501 -34.54 44.10 -66.38
N LEU A 502 -34.94 45.37 -66.31
CA LEU A 502 -34.71 46.32 -67.41
C LEU A 502 -33.20 46.57 -67.66
N PRO A 503 -32.36 46.90 -66.65
CA PRO A 503 -30.92 47.05 -66.84
C PRO A 503 -30.24 45.75 -67.29
N ALA A 504 -30.68 44.61 -66.73
CA ALA A 504 -30.16 43.29 -67.11
C ALA A 504 -30.44 42.98 -68.59
N SER A 505 -31.64 43.31 -69.06
CA SER A 505 -32.05 43.09 -70.46
C SER A 505 -31.31 44.02 -71.43
N ILE A 506 -31.08 45.28 -71.06
CA ILE A 506 -30.26 46.22 -71.84
C ILE A 506 -28.80 45.74 -71.93
N THR A 507 -28.27 45.12 -70.88
CA THR A 507 -26.91 44.55 -70.90
C THR A 507 -26.83 43.27 -71.73
N ARG A 508 -27.91 42.46 -71.74
CA ARG A 508 -27.97 41.16 -72.41
C ARG A 508 -28.35 41.23 -73.89
N CYS A 509 -29.15 42.21 -74.29
CA CYS A 509 -29.79 42.27 -75.61
C CYS A 509 -29.34 43.50 -76.41
N GLU A 510 -29.22 43.36 -77.73
CA GLU A 510 -28.84 44.47 -78.61
C GLU A 510 -29.95 45.52 -78.77
N ARG A 511 -31.21 45.08 -78.66
CA ARG A 511 -32.39 45.93 -78.83
C ARG A 511 -33.42 45.57 -77.77
N VAL A 512 -33.99 46.58 -77.13
CA VAL A 512 -35.04 46.42 -76.12
C VAL A 512 -36.16 47.38 -76.45
N ALA A 513 -37.41 46.90 -76.46
CA ALA A 513 -38.59 47.75 -76.57
C ALA A 513 -39.33 47.76 -75.24
N LEU A 514 -39.67 48.96 -74.77
CA LEU A 514 -40.43 49.18 -73.56
C LEU A 514 -41.79 49.76 -73.91
N LEU A 515 -42.86 49.06 -73.51
CA LEU A 515 -44.22 49.55 -73.59
C LEU A 515 -44.65 49.96 -72.18
N TYR A 516 -44.98 51.23 -71.99
CA TYR A 516 -45.55 51.75 -70.75
C TYR A 516 -47.06 51.92 -70.93
N ILE A 517 -47.85 51.39 -69.99
CA ILE A 517 -49.29 51.23 -70.12
C ILE A 517 -49.97 51.82 -68.89
N ASP A 518 -51.01 52.63 -69.10
CA ASP A 518 -51.86 53.18 -68.04
C ASP A 518 -53.33 52.88 -68.37
N LEU A 519 -54.13 52.51 -67.37
CA LEU A 519 -55.55 52.22 -67.58
C LEU A 519 -56.41 53.48 -67.41
N ASP A 520 -56.96 53.97 -68.52
CA ASP A 520 -57.87 55.10 -68.52
C ASP A 520 -59.11 54.80 -67.67
N ARG A 521 -59.48 55.76 -66.83
CA ARG A 521 -60.69 55.70 -65.98
C ARG A 521 -60.67 54.58 -64.93
N PHE A 522 -59.54 53.97 -64.62
CA PHE A 522 -59.44 52.98 -63.53
C PHE A 522 -59.98 53.52 -62.19
N LYS A 523 -59.70 54.79 -61.87
CA LYS A 523 -60.26 55.44 -60.68
C LYS A 523 -61.79 55.39 -60.62
N GLN A 524 -62.48 55.53 -61.75
CA GLN A 524 -63.96 55.45 -61.79
C GLN A 524 -64.45 54.04 -61.45
N VAL A 525 -63.67 53.00 -61.74
CA VAL A 525 -64.01 51.63 -61.32
C VAL A 525 -63.94 51.51 -59.81
N ASN A 526 -62.88 52.01 -59.19
CA ASN A 526 -62.77 52.04 -57.73
C ASN A 526 -63.88 52.88 -57.07
N ASP A 527 -64.16 54.05 -57.61
CA ASP A 527 -65.14 54.98 -57.04
C ASP A 527 -66.59 54.44 -57.18
N ASN A 528 -66.91 53.75 -58.27
CA ASN A 528 -68.26 53.26 -58.55
C ASN A 528 -68.53 51.83 -58.05
N PHE A 529 -67.52 50.95 -58.06
CA PHE A 529 -67.66 49.52 -57.79
C PHE A 529 -66.81 49.02 -56.61
N GLY A 530 -66.03 49.90 -55.99
CA GLY A 530 -65.19 49.62 -54.84
C GLY A 530 -63.82 49.02 -55.19
N HIS A 531 -62.91 49.08 -54.21
CA HIS A 531 -61.52 48.62 -54.39
C HIS A 531 -61.40 47.14 -54.74
N ALA A 532 -62.29 46.26 -54.24
CA ALA A 532 -62.27 44.85 -54.59
C ALA A 532 -62.56 44.60 -56.08
N ALA A 533 -63.42 45.41 -56.70
CA ALA A 533 -63.68 45.35 -58.14
C ALA A 533 -62.51 45.92 -58.94
N GLY A 534 -61.84 46.95 -58.42
CA GLY A 534 -60.59 47.46 -58.97
C GLY A 534 -59.46 46.44 -58.95
N ASP A 535 -59.27 45.73 -57.83
CA ASP A 535 -58.26 44.66 -57.73
C ASP A 535 -58.58 43.50 -58.67
N ALA A 536 -59.85 43.09 -58.78
CA ALA A 536 -60.28 42.07 -59.73
C ALA A 536 -60.06 42.50 -61.20
N LEU A 537 -60.27 43.78 -61.51
CA LEU A 537 -59.97 44.34 -62.81
C LEU A 537 -58.47 44.30 -63.10
N LEU A 538 -57.62 44.69 -62.14
CA LEU A 538 -56.17 44.64 -62.30
C LEU A 538 -55.67 43.20 -62.45
N ALA A 539 -56.22 42.25 -61.70
CA ALA A 539 -55.90 40.83 -61.85
C ALA A 539 -56.24 40.32 -63.27
N ALA A 540 -57.42 40.68 -63.78
CA ALA A 540 -57.83 40.33 -65.14
C ALA A 540 -56.96 41.02 -66.21
N VAL A 541 -56.53 42.27 -65.98
CA VAL A 541 -55.55 42.97 -66.84
C VAL A 541 -54.21 42.25 -66.81
N GLY A 542 -53.75 41.82 -65.64
CA GLY A 542 -52.52 41.04 -65.46
C GLY A 542 -52.54 39.72 -66.23
N GLU A 543 -53.65 38.98 -66.13
CA GLU A 543 -53.86 37.74 -66.87
C GLU A 543 -53.89 37.98 -68.40
N ARG A 544 -54.62 39.00 -68.86
CA ARG A 544 -54.66 39.37 -70.29
C ARG A 544 -53.29 39.78 -70.82
N LEU A 545 -52.51 40.52 -70.03
CA LEU A 545 -51.13 40.88 -70.36
C LEU A 545 -50.27 39.61 -70.44
N HIS A 546 -50.27 38.76 -69.42
CA HIS A 546 -49.48 37.52 -69.40
C HIS A 546 -49.77 36.62 -70.60
N ASN A 547 -51.05 36.40 -70.92
CA ASN A 547 -51.48 35.55 -72.03
C ASN A 547 -51.22 36.17 -73.42
N SER A 548 -50.94 37.48 -73.48
CA SER A 548 -50.62 38.19 -74.73
C SER A 548 -49.13 38.18 -75.07
N LEU A 549 -48.29 37.68 -74.17
CA LEU A 549 -46.83 37.66 -74.29
C LEU A 549 -46.31 36.24 -74.53
N ARG A 550 -45.18 36.15 -75.23
CA ARG A 550 -44.40 34.92 -75.42
C ARG A 550 -43.25 34.90 -74.42
N GLN A 551 -42.74 33.74 -74.05
CA GLN A 551 -41.40 33.70 -73.41
C GLN A 551 -40.34 34.05 -74.49
N PRO A 552 -39.40 34.99 -74.25
CA PRO A 552 -38.95 35.53 -72.96
C PRO A 552 -39.54 36.91 -72.55
N ASP A 553 -40.53 37.45 -73.25
CA ASP A 553 -41.11 38.78 -72.98
C ASP A 553 -41.81 38.83 -71.61
N GLN A 554 -41.68 39.96 -70.90
CA GLN A 554 -42.11 40.09 -69.50
C GLN A 554 -43.09 41.25 -69.30
N ALA A 555 -44.07 41.06 -68.42
CA ALA A 555 -45.00 42.09 -67.99
C ALA A 555 -44.82 42.39 -66.50
N PHE A 556 -44.96 43.67 -66.16
CA PHE A 556 -44.79 44.19 -64.82
C PHE A 556 -45.95 45.11 -64.47
N ARG A 557 -46.34 45.13 -63.19
CA ARG A 557 -47.18 46.18 -62.62
C ARG A 557 -46.31 47.10 -61.79
N LEU A 558 -46.30 48.38 -62.17
CA LEU A 558 -45.42 49.37 -61.58
C LEU A 558 -46.08 50.08 -60.39
N GLY A 559 -47.40 50.06 -60.31
CA GLY A 559 -48.18 50.57 -59.18
C GLY A 559 -49.51 51.16 -59.65
N GLY A 560 -50.55 51.10 -58.81
CA GLY A 560 -51.87 51.60 -59.19
C GLY A 560 -52.41 50.90 -60.45
N ASP A 561 -52.68 51.69 -61.49
CA ASP A 561 -53.12 51.35 -62.84
C ASP A 561 -52.01 51.32 -63.89
N GLU A 562 -50.75 51.46 -63.49
CA GLU A 562 -49.58 51.48 -64.37
C GLU A 562 -48.96 50.09 -64.55
N PHE A 563 -48.70 49.73 -65.81
CA PHE A 563 -48.06 48.50 -66.23
C PHE A 563 -46.92 48.78 -67.20
N ALA A 564 -45.95 47.89 -67.26
CA ALA A 564 -44.89 47.91 -68.26
C ALA A 564 -44.73 46.53 -68.91
N VAL A 565 -44.40 46.52 -70.19
CA VAL A 565 -44.04 45.31 -70.93
C VAL A 565 -42.65 45.51 -71.53
N LEU A 566 -41.78 44.54 -71.25
CA LEU A 566 -40.40 44.49 -71.70
C LEU A 566 -40.26 43.44 -72.79
N LEU A 567 -39.80 43.86 -73.97
CA LEU A 567 -39.54 42.98 -75.10
C LEU A 567 -38.04 42.92 -75.37
N GLU A 568 -37.50 41.70 -75.34
CA GLU A 568 -36.09 41.44 -75.66
C GLU A 568 -35.93 41.19 -77.16
N ASN A 569 -34.97 41.88 -77.79
CA ASN A 569 -34.63 41.76 -79.21
C ASN A 569 -35.81 41.96 -80.18
N ALA A 570 -36.72 42.87 -79.86
CA ALA A 570 -37.88 43.19 -80.71
C ALA A 570 -37.60 44.32 -81.71
N GLU A 571 -38.00 44.13 -82.96
CA GLU A 571 -37.97 45.16 -84.00
C GLU A 571 -39.15 46.15 -83.85
N PRO A 572 -39.02 47.43 -84.28
CA PRO A 572 -40.08 48.42 -84.08
C PRO A 572 -41.48 48.01 -84.57
N PRO A 573 -41.65 47.39 -85.76
CA PRO A 573 -42.96 46.92 -86.20
C PRO A 573 -43.58 45.84 -85.30
N GLN A 574 -42.76 45.02 -84.62
CA GLN A 574 -43.22 43.97 -83.73
C GLN A 574 -43.76 44.54 -82.42
N ALA A 575 -43.05 45.52 -81.83
CA ALA A 575 -43.50 46.20 -80.63
C ALA A 575 -44.75 47.06 -80.89
N GLU A 576 -44.81 47.75 -82.04
CA GLU A 576 -46.00 48.50 -82.46
C GLU A 576 -47.21 47.56 -82.70
N SER A 577 -46.99 46.40 -83.34
CA SER A 577 -48.03 45.38 -83.52
C SER A 577 -48.53 44.82 -82.19
N LEU A 578 -47.63 44.58 -81.23
CA LEU A 578 -48.00 44.17 -79.87
C LEU A 578 -48.81 45.28 -79.18
N GLY A 579 -48.38 46.54 -79.25
CA GLY A 579 -49.11 47.68 -78.68
C GLY A 579 -50.55 47.77 -79.22
N MET A 580 -50.72 47.61 -80.54
CA MET A 580 -52.06 47.58 -81.16
C MET A 580 -52.90 46.36 -80.75
N ARG A 581 -52.26 45.21 -80.52
CA ARG A 581 -52.94 44.02 -80.00
C ARG A 581 -53.38 44.24 -78.55
N LEU A 582 -52.50 44.78 -77.71
CA LEU A 582 -52.77 45.08 -76.31
C LEU A 582 -53.88 46.14 -76.16
N LEU A 583 -53.92 47.16 -77.03
CA LEU A 583 -55.05 48.11 -77.07
C LEU A 583 -56.40 47.40 -77.19
N ARG A 584 -56.52 46.44 -78.12
CA ARG A 584 -57.78 45.71 -78.34
C ARG A 584 -58.10 44.74 -77.21
N VAL A 585 -57.09 43.98 -76.76
CA VAL A 585 -57.28 42.94 -75.72
C VAL A 585 -57.60 43.58 -74.37
N LEU A 586 -56.89 44.63 -73.99
CA LEU A 586 -57.11 45.31 -72.72
C LEU A 586 -58.32 46.26 -72.76
N GLY A 587 -58.70 46.76 -73.93
CA GLY A 587 -59.93 47.55 -74.11
C GLY A 587 -61.21 46.72 -74.30
N SER A 588 -61.13 45.39 -74.32
CA SER A 588 -62.31 44.53 -74.38
C SER A 588 -63.06 44.53 -73.04
N PRO A 589 -64.40 44.41 -73.01
CA PRO A 589 -65.18 44.42 -71.76
C PRO A 589 -64.69 43.40 -70.73
N TYR A 590 -64.73 43.75 -69.45
CA TYR A 590 -64.38 42.89 -68.32
C TYR A 590 -65.65 42.42 -67.60
N GLU A 591 -65.83 41.11 -67.46
CA GLU A 591 -66.92 40.49 -66.70
C GLU A 591 -66.43 40.23 -65.27
N LEU A 592 -66.76 41.11 -64.33
CA LEU A 592 -66.28 41.05 -62.95
C LEU A 592 -67.47 41.05 -61.99
N GLY A 593 -67.61 40.01 -61.18
CA GLY A 593 -68.66 39.93 -60.15
C GLY A 593 -70.10 40.03 -60.68
N GLY A 594 -70.35 39.62 -61.93
CA GLY A 594 -71.66 39.71 -62.58
C GLY A 594 -71.97 41.08 -63.21
N GLN A 595 -70.99 41.96 -63.33
CA GLN A 595 -71.09 43.27 -63.98
C GLN A 595 -70.10 43.38 -65.14
N THR A 596 -70.53 44.04 -66.22
CA THR A 596 -69.69 44.31 -67.40
C THR A 596 -69.08 45.71 -67.28
N ILE A 597 -67.75 45.79 -67.25
CA ILE A 597 -66.98 47.04 -67.34
C ILE A 597 -66.44 47.18 -68.75
N ASP A 598 -67.00 48.10 -69.55
CA ASP A 598 -66.69 48.29 -70.96
C ASP A 598 -66.04 49.65 -71.29
N PHE A 599 -65.87 50.51 -70.28
CA PHE A 599 -65.40 51.90 -70.46
C PHE A 599 -63.91 52.11 -70.11
N VAL A 600 -63.20 51.08 -69.64
CA VAL A 600 -61.77 51.13 -69.32
C VAL A 600 -60.95 50.80 -70.57
N THR A 601 -60.03 51.68 -70.93
CA THR A 601 -59.17 51.54 -72.11
C THR A 601 -57.71 51.76 -71.73
N PRO A 602 -56.73 51.10 -72.37
CA PRO A 602 -55.33 51.38 -72.08
C PRO A 602 -54.82 52.58 -72.89
N SER A 603 -53.94 53.36 -72.30
CA SER A 603 -53.08 54.32 -72.98
C SER A 603 -51.65 53.76 -73.00
N ILE A 604 -51.06 53.59 -74.19
CA ILE A 604 -49.79 52.86 -74.36
C ILE A 604 -48.74 53.75 -75.02
N GLY A 605 -47.59 53.90 -74.36
CA GLY A 605 -46.39 54.53 -74.90
C GLY A 605 -45.32 53.51 -75.27
N ILE A 606 -44.66 53.68 -76.41
CA ILE A 606 -43.58 52.79 -76.86
C ILE A 606 -42.28 53.57 -77.04
N ALA A 607 -41.19 53.07 -76.46
CA ALA A 607 -39.83 53.55 -76.72
C ALA A 607 -38.85 52.39 -76.94
N PHE A 608 -37.76 52.66 -77.67
CA PHE A 608 -36.78 51.67 -78.08
C PHE A 608 -35.37 52.03 -77.60
N TYR A 609 -34.65 51.07 -77.04
CA TYR A 609 -33.21 51.13 -76.86
C TYR A 609 -32.50 50.45 -78.05
N PRO A 610 -31.41 51.03 -78.59
CA PRO A 610 -30.80 52.32 -78.22
C PRO A 610 -31.37 53.55 -78.99
N GLN A 611 -32.43 53.37 -79.78
CA GLN A 611 -32.89 54.38 -80.75
C GLN A 611 -33.40 55.67 -80.10
N ASP A 612 -34.21 55.56 -79.04
CA ASP A 612 -34.88 56.67 -78.38
C ASP A 612 -34.16 57.09 -77.08
N ALA A 613 -33.34 56.19 -76.53
CA ALA A 613 -32.68 56.32 -75.23
C ALA A 613 -31.37 55.50 -75.14
N SER A 614 -30.45 55.91 -74.27
CA SER A 614 -29.11 55.30 -74.10
C SER A 614 -28.94 54.52 -72.79
N ASP A 615 -29.92 54.56 -71.90
CA ASP A 615 -29.86 53.94 -70.57
C ASP A 615 -31.29 53.59 -70.07
N PRO A 616 -31.42 52.72 -69.06
CA PRO A 616 -32.72 52.28 -68.54
C PRO A 616 -33.64 53.43 -68.10
N GLU A 617 -33.09 54.47 -67.45
CA GLU A 617 -33.89 55.58 -66.95
C GLU A 617 -34.40 56.47 -68.08
N SER A 618 -33.54 56.77 -69.07
CA SER A 618 -33.94 57.55 -70.24
C SER A 618 -34.95 56.80 -71.10
N LEU A 619 -34.86 55.47 -71.19
CA LEU A 619 -35.84 54.63 -71.92
C LEU A 619 -37.20 54.64 -71.22
N THR A 620 -37.21 54.51 -69.89
CA THR A 620 -38.44 54.58 -69.09
C THR A 620 -39.10 55.95 -69.24
N ARG A 621 -38.34 57.04 -69.15
CA ARG A 621 -38.83 58.41 -69.36
C ARG A 621 -39.39 58.63 -70.76
N ALA A 622 -38.77 58.08 -71.80
CA ALA A 622 -39.26 58.17 -73.18
C ALA A 622 -40.58 57.42 -73.36
N ALA A 623 -40.69 56.19 -72.83
CA ALA A 623 -41.91 55.39 -72.91
C ALA A 623 -43.07 56.03 -72.13
N ASP A 624 -42.80 56.53 -70.92
CA ASP A 624 -43.77 57.26 -70.08
C ASP A 624 -44.26 58.55 -70.77
N SER A 625 -43.34 59.33 -71.36
CA SER A 625 -43.71 60.54 -72.11
C SER A 625 -44.63 60.23 -73.31
N ALA A 626 -44.36 59.14 -74.04
CA ALA A 626 -45.22 58.69 -75.13
C ALA A 626 -46.58 58.18 -74.63
N MET A 627 -46.62 57.51 -73.48
CA MET A 627 -47.86 57.06 -72.84
C MET A 627 -48.72 58.26 -72.40
N TYR A 628 -48.11 59.29 -71.82
CA TYR A 628 -48.80 60.52 -71.44
C TYR A 628 -49.44 61.23 -72.65
N GLN A 629 -48.78 61.24 -73.81
CA GLN A 629 -49.36 61.74 -75.05
C GLN A 629 -50.57 60.90 -75.50
N ALA A 630 -50.46 59.57 -75.42
CA ALA A 630 -51.59 58.68 -75.69
C ALA A 630 -52.77 58.92 -74.74
N LYS A 631 -52.50 59.20 -73.46
CA LYS A 631 -53.49 59.43 -72.40
C LYS A 631 -54.35 60.69 -72.60
N GLN A 632 -53.87 61.67 -73.37
CA GLN A 632 -54.66 62.87 -73.70
C GLN A 632 -55.85 62.54 -74.61
N GLU A 633 -55.66 61.59 -75.53
CA GLU A 633 -56.71 61.15 -76.45
C GLU A 633 -57.45 59.89 -75.97
N ARG A 634 -56.82 59.12 -75.07
CA ARG A 634 -57.28 57.84 -74.52
C ARG A 634 -57.41 56.74 -75.56
N ASN A 635 -57.34 55.49 -75.11
CA ASN A 635 -57.45 54.30 -75.98
C ASN A 635 -56.53 54.35 -77.22
N ARG A 636 -55.28 54.80 -77.01
CA ARG A 636 -54.32 55.03 -78.09
C ARG A 636 -52.97 54.43 -77.76
N CYS A 637 -52.23 54.07 -78.80
CA CYS A 637 -50.85 53.64 -78.72
C CYS A 637 -50.00 54.65 -79.48
N GLN A 638 -48.99 55.20 -78.81
CA GLN A 638 -48.16 56.26 -79.34
C GLN A 638 -46.70 55.85 -79.21
N ARG A 639 -45.95 55.94 -80.31
CA ARG A 639 -44.50 55.81 -80.30
C ARG A 639 -43.87 57.13 -79.89
N TYR A 640 -42.81 57.07 -79.10
CA TYR A 640 -42.01 58.23 -78.75
C TYR A 640 -41.43 58.91 -80.01
N SER A 641 -41.63 60.22 -80.11
CA SER A 641 -40.98 61.06 -81.12
C SER A 641 -40.40 62.28 -80.42
N ARG A 642 -39.13 62.59 -80.65
CA ARG A 642 -38.54 63.85 -80.20
C ARG A 642 -39.23 65.00 -80.94
N ALA A 643 -39.84 65.92 -80.18
CA ALA A 643 -40.37 67.18 -80.70
C ALA A 643 -39.23 68.13 -81.09
#